data_AF-A0A8T1VM37-F1
#
_entry.id   AF-A0A8T1VM37-F1
#
_cell.length_a   1.000
_cell.length_b   1.000
_cell.length_c   1.000
_cell.angle_alpha   90.00
_cell.angle_beta   90.00
_cell.angle_gamma   90.00
#
_symmetry.space_group_name_H-M   'P 1'
#
loop_
_entity.id
_entity.type
_entity.pdbx_description
1 polymer ?
#
loop_
_entity_poly.entity_id
_entity_poly.type
_entity_poly.pdbx_seq_one_letter_code
_entity_poly.pdbx_strand_id
1 'polypeptide(L)'
;MATSGFESTMGIVETNRSVKLDPGVQHIPLNRAQSLLRPPPPRVPVDAKLFVGLSVFRDGYRCAQTIFTGLKRATNPKHIVFGVVDQVYPSDQKCLDEFCKMATQEWPDQGACPFKDQVRVDERSAYKSRGPTLARHQQQQLIQDEDFCFQLDGHSIFTNGWDKNLLKEWKGIGNEMAILTTYIHHIHNFVAGNGDNVPPKNLDMPHLCTTMKGANGLVRTVGASMIGGSKIPQLEALWGAGFSFNKCHAEKRVPVDSHTLWIFDGEEFLRASRLWTHGYDMYSPSKLGSVVYHNYTSVPARFEGIPVDQKIKDKEEEMGINRFKVLVGQPFEGRVSTVELDKYGFGNVRSFKQYLAFSGVTFEEGKKDVESCEQRHWVPYTNATEIEEIVGGGWKLYGSASKHDGASSTQQTDNELVGRLRQRVSESLSVDMPWASLVLVVVAAVLFVVLSNDRVSRGIRRRCRPKSQHSSKDGSIDLNKVSPIAQPSPSTAAQKAAIKFKPRLSITDGCVTFPAVNAAGETSSGLKQGVGGSSGCTNAPLGSQVYGRAAWYKGKFAILYAWNFPKGSWNEDATRRHDWASAVVWIDNPELASPSIVGLSVSTTDWQYKTQASSSSGITDGTTPRLAHVLNVERGYPYLTTTDTTGDFQGLIMWDQLPTAARTALNTTDFGVAKVPVSDASFDTKLNKAWPF
;
A
#
# COMPACT_ATOMS: atom_id res chain seq x y z
N MET A 1 4.21 17.19 37.69
CA MET A 1 3.13 17.61 36.78
C MET A 1 1.95 16.70 37.08
N ALA A 2 0.75 17.22 37.29
CA ALA A 2 -0.44 16.38 37.44
C ALA A 2 -0.58 15.56 36.15
N THR A 3 -0.71 14.24 36.26
CA THR A 3 -1.03 13.36 35.12
C THR A 3 -2.26 13.92 34.45
N SER A 4 -2.17 14.27 33.16
CA SER A 4 -3.34 14.77 32.44
C SER A 4 -4.42 13.68 32.52
N GLY A 5 -5.69 14.05 32.68
CA GLY A 5 -6.78 13.08 32.69
C GLY A 5 -6.98 12.36 31.34
N PHE A 6 -6.12 12.60 30.35
CA PHE A 6 -6.27 12.22 28.94
C PHE A 6 -5.21 11.23 28.44
N GLU A 7 -4.28 10.78 29.30
CA GLU A 7 -3.28 9.80 28.91
C GLU A 7 -3.91 8.54 28.28
N SER A 8 -3.29 8.08 27.20
CA SER A 8 -3.66 6.89 26.45
C SER A 8 -2.41 6.07 26.12
N THR A 9 -2.61 4.79 25.80
CA THR A 9 -1.53 3.87 25.48
C THR A 9 -1.75 3.32 24.09
N MET A 10 -0.77 3.45 23.22
CA MET A 10 -0.84 2.92 21.86
C MET A 10 0.07 1.71 21.69
N GLY A 11 -0.44 0.64 21.10
CA GLY A 11 0.35 -0.47 20.56
C GLY A 11 0.71 -0.20 19.10
N ILE A 12 1.98 -0.33 18.75
CA ILE A 12 2.48 -0.01 17.40
C ILE A 12 2.36 -1.25 16.50
N VAL A 13 1.68 -1.08 15.36
CA VAL A 13 1.45 -2.13 14.37
C VAL A 13 2.76 -2.81 13.92
N GLU A 14 2.72 -4.13 13.76
CA GLU A 14 3.88 -4.98 13.39
C GLU A 14 5.07 -4.93 14.36
N THR A 15 4.88 -4.44 15.60
CA THR A 15 5.93 -4.42 16.63
C THR A 15 5.39 -4.84 18.00
N ASN A 16 6.30 -5.12 18.95
CA ASN A 16 5.96 -5.29 20.36
C ASN A 16 6.10 -4.00 21.17
N ARG A 17 6.23 -2.83 20.51
CA ARG A 17 6.40 -1.55 21.19
C ARG A 17 5.06 -0.95 21.57
N SER A 18 5.06 -0.24 22.69
CA SER A 18 3.95 0.58 23.14
C SER A 18 4.44 1.96 23.55
N VAL A 19 3.65 2.98 23.27
CA VAL A 19 3.95 4.38 23.56
C VAL A 19 2.82 5.01 24.36
N LYS A 20 3.17 5.91 25.27
CA LYS A 20 2.20 6.72 26.00
C LYS A 20 1.96 8.01 25.26
N LEU A 21 0.69 8.36 25.08
CA LEU A 21 0.25 9.57 24.40
C LEU A 21 -0.56 10.42 25.37
N ASP A 22 -0.35 11.72 25.32
CA ASP A 22 -1.10 12.74 26.04
C ASP A 22 -1.62 13.79 25.04
N PRO A 23 -2.84 13.61 24.50
CA PRO A 23 -3.41 14.60 23.60
C PRO A 23 -3.73 15.93 24.29
N GLY A 24 -3.66 16.03 25.63
CA GLY A 24 -3.79 17.29 26.37
C GLY A 24 -2.66 18.29 26.10
N VAL A 25 -1.50 17.83 25.62
CA VAL A 25 -0.35 18.69 25.28
C VAL A 25 -0.11 18.84 23.78
N GLN A 26 -0.91 18.18 22.94
CA GLN A 26 -0.64 18.08 21.50
C GLN A 26 -0.69 19.43 20.75
N HIS A 27 -1.33 20.46 21.31
CA HIS A 27 -1.36 21.81 20.73
C HIS A 27 -0.30 22.76 21.30
N ILE A 28 0.59 22.28 22.15
CA ILE A 28 1.70 23.05 22.70
C ILE A 28 2.94 22.77 21.85
N PRO A 29 3.51 23.76 21.15
CA PRO A 29 4.73 23.56 20.37
C PRO A 29 5.91 23.10 21.23
N LEU A 30 6.77 22.24 20.66
CA LEU A 30 7.99 21.77 21.32
C LEU A 30 9.00 22.90 21.55
N ASN A 31 9.04 23.89 20.65
CA ASN A 31 9.88 25.06 20.86
C ASN A 31 9.29 25.93 21.98
N ARG A 32 10.00 26.01 23.10
CA ARG A 32 9.57 26.76 24.29
C ARG A 32 9.29 28.24 24.00
N ALA A 33 10.01 28.86 23.06
CA ALA A 33 9.77 30.25 22.65
C ALA A 33 8.41 30.43 21.94
N GLN A 34 7.84 29.36 21.41
CA GLN A 34 6.54 29.32 20.72
C GLN A 34 5.45 28.67 21.58
N SER A 35 5.72 28.36 22.85
CA SER A 35 4.81 27.62 23.74
C SER A 35 3.45 28.28 23.99
N LEU A 36 3.30 29.58 23.68
CA LEU A 36 2.04 30.32 23.76
C LEU A 36 1.21 30.27 22.47
N LEU A 37 1.80 29.85 21.35
CA LEU A 37 1.09 29.76 20.07
C LEU A 37 0.13 28.57 20.09
N ARG A 38 -1.05 28.75 19.49
CA ARG A 38 -2.08 27.72 19.37
C ARG A 38 -2.63 27.70 17.94
N PRO A 39 -3.18 26.56 17.49
CA PRO A 39 -3.97 26.54 16.27
C PRO A 39 -5.20 27.47 16.40
N PRO A 40 -5.78 27.90 15.26
CA PRO A 40 -6.99 28.71 15.26
C PRO A 40 -8.17 27.98 15.94
N PRO A 41 -8.99 28.65 16.76
CA PRO A 41 -10.08 28.00 17.46
C PRO A 41 -11.22 27.61 16.50
N PRO A 42 -11.89 26.46 16.72
CA PRO A 42 -12.86 25.93 15.79
C PRO A 42 -14.19 26.70 15.83
N ARG A 43 -14.82 26.86 14.67
CA ARG A 43 -16.12 27.51 14.47
C ARG A 43 -17.05 26.55 13.75
N VAL A 44 -18.11 26.13 14.42
CA VAL A 44 -19.15 25.26 13.84
C VAL A 44 -20.43 26.08 13.70
N PRO A 45 -20.96 26.28 12.47
CA PRO A 45 -22.27 26.89 12.27
C PRO A 45 -23.36 26.11 13.01
N VAL A 46 -24.40 26.81 13.48
CA VAL A 46 -25.51 26.18 14.23
C VAL A 46 -26.22 25.12 13.37
N ASP A 47 -26.43 25.45 12.09
CA ASP A 47 -27.11 24.60 11.11
C ASP A 47 -26.13 24.06 10.06
N ALA A 48 -24.96 23.60 10.51
CA ALA A 48 -23.90 23.14 9.63
C ALA A 48 -24.40 22.10 8.61
N LYS A 49 -24.17 22.36 7.32
CA LYS A 49 -24.45 21.43 6.21
C LYS A 49 -23.25 20.51 5.99
N LEU A 50 -23.53 19.22 5.79
CA LEU A 50 -22.52 18.18 5.60
C LEU A 50 -22.61 17.62 4.18
N PHE A 51 -21.48 17.57 3.50
CA PHE A 51 -21.28 16.81 2.26
C PHE A 51 -20.57 15.49 2.59
N VAL A 52 -21.15 14.36 2.24
CA VAL A 52 -20.53 13.03 2.32
C VAL A 52 -20.18 12.55 0.92
N GLY A 53 -18.88 12.50 0.63
CA GLY A 53 -18.35 12.08 -0.66
C GLY A 53 -18.06 10.58 -0.69
N LEU A 54 -18.63 9.88 -1.66
CA LEU A 54 -18.41 8.46 -1.92
C LEU A 54 -17.82 8.26 -3.32
N SER A 55 -16.69 7.58 -3.41
CA SER A 55 -16.11 7.12 -4.69
C SER A 55 -16.32 5.62 -4.81
N VAL A 56 -17.20 5.21 -5.72
CA VAL A 56 -17.72 3.85 -5.79
C VAL A 56 -17.31 3.20 -7.10
N PHE A 57 -16.93 1.92 -7.01
CA PHE A 57 -16.55 1.13 -8.16
C PHE A 57 -17.37 -0.16 -8.17
N ARG A 58 -18.39 -0.19 -9.04
CA ARG A 58 -19.23 -1.36 -9.33
C ARG A 58 -19.82 -2.04 -8.09
N ASP A 59 -20.24 -1.26 -7.08
CA ASP A 59 -20.74 -1.74 -5.79
C ASP A 59 -22.00 -0.98 -5.35
N GLY A 60 -23.00 -0.94 -6.24
CA GLY A 60 -24.20 -0.12 -6.06
C GLY A 60 -24.99 -0.45 -4.80
N TYR A 61 -25.12 -1.73 -4.42
CA TYR A 61 -25.90 -2.13 -3.26
C TYR A 61 -25.30 -1.64 -1.93
N ARG A 62 -23.99 -1.81 -1.69
CA ARG A 62 -23.38 -1.34 -0.44
C ARG A 62 -23.20 0.18 -0.42
N CYS A 63 -23.06 0.82 -1.58
CA CYS A 63 -23.19 2.27 -1.69
C CYS A 63 -24.57 2.76 -1.26
N ALA A 64 -25.63 2.12 -1.74
CA ALA A 64 -26.99 2.43 -1.32
C ALA A 64 -27.18 2.26 0.19
N GLN A 65 -26.65 1.18 0.79
CA GLN A 65 -26.67 0.97 2.25
C GLN A 65 -25.93 2.08 3.01
N THR A 66 -24.81 2.57 2.47
CA THR A 66 -24.03 3.66 3.06
C THR A 66 -24.88 4.95 3.11
N ILE A 67 -25.49 5.33 1.98
CA ILE A 67 -26.37 6.51 1.91
C ILE A 67 -27.59 6.33 2.82
N PHE A 68 -28.23 5.15 2.73
CA PHE A 68 -29.42 4.82 3.50
C PHE A 68 -29.19 4.93 5.00
N THR A 69 -28.15 4.28 5.52
CA THR A 69 -27.83 4.36 6.96
C THR A 69 -27.37 5.74 7.37
N GLY A 70 -26.63 6.46 6.50
CA GLY A 70 -26.21 7.84 6.77
C GLY A 70 -27.38 8.80 6.92
N LEU A 71 -28.41 8.70 6.08
CA LEU A 71 -29.63 9.52 6.20
C LEU A 71 -30.53 9.05 7.35
N LYS A 72 -30.81 7.74 7.43
CA LYS A 72 -31.73 7.18 8.44
C LYS A 72 -31.24 7.40 9.87
N ARG A 73 -29.93 7.38 10.10
CA ARG A 73 -29.33 7.42 11.44
C ARG A 73 -28.75 8.78 11.81
N ALA A 74 -28.89 9.78 10.94
CA ALA A 74 -28.51 11.15 11.24
C ALA A 74 -29.50 11.81 12.21
N THR A 75 -28.99 12.72 13.04
CA THR A 75 -29.80 13.59 13.88
C THR A 75 -30.54 14.62 13.03
N ASN A 76 -29.86 15.19 12.02
CA ASN A 76 -30.38 16.21 11.13
C ASN A 76 -30.26 15.78 9.65
N PRO A 77 -31.05 14.79 9.19
CA PRO A 77 -30.93 14.26 7.83
C PRO A 77 -31.08 15.30 6.71
N LYS A 78 -31.83 16.39 6.96
CA LYS A 78 -32.04 17.48 5.99
C LYS A 78 -30.79 18.29 5.69
N HIS A 79 -29.77 18.22 6.54
CA HIS A 79 -28.51 18.96 6.38
C HIS A 79 -27.41 18.11 5.77
N ILE A 80 -27.71 16.90 5.31
CA ILE A 80 -26.74 15.97 4.74
C ILE A 80 -26.99 15.83 3.25
N VAL A 81 -25.93 16.05 2.48
CA VAL A 81 -25.87 15.82 1.04
C VAL A 81 -24.84 14.74 0.77
N PHE A 82 -25.18 13.74 -0.04
CA PHE A 82 -24.25 12.75 -0.55
C PHE A 82 -23.79 13.13 -1.95
N GLY A 83 -22.49 13.08 -2.21
CA GLY A 83 -21.91 13.15 -3.55
C GLY A 83 -21.30 11.82 -3.94
N VAL A 84 -21.80 11.20 -5.00
CA VAL A 84 -21.42 9.84 -5.40
C VAL A 84 -20.78 9.87 -6.78
N VAL A 85 -19.53 9.47 -6.87
CA VAL A 85 -18.92 9.09 -8.15
C VAL A 85 -19.18 7.60 -8.35
N ASP A 86 -20.14 7.27 -9.20
CA ASP A 86 -20.60 5.89 -9.41
C ASP A 86 -20.00 5.32 -10.69
N GLN A 87 -18.94 4.50 -10.57
CA GLN A 87 -18.25 3.91 -11.71
C GLN A 87 -18.82 2.52 -12.00
N VAL A 88 -19.62 2.43 -13.07
CA VAL A 88 -20.44 1.25 -13.39
C VAL A 88 -20.27 0.78 -14.85
N TYR A 89 -20.49 -0.51 -15.09
CA TYR A 89 -20.84 -1.03 -16.40
C TYR A 89 -22.36 -0.97 -16.64
N PRO A 90 -22.81 -1.07 -17.89
CA PRO A 90 -24.25 -1.08 -18.19
C PRO A 90 -25.07 -2.15 -17.46
N SER A 91 -24.43 -3.26 -17.09
CA SER A 91 -25.07 -4.38 -16.38
C SER A 91 -25.02 -4.27 -14.86
N ASP A 92 -24.28 -3.32 -14.30
CA ASP A 92 -24.10 -3.22 -12.86
C ASP A 92 -25.29 -2.52 -12.21
N GLN A 93 -25.54 -2.84 -10.94
CA GLN A 93 -26.45 -2.09 -10.11
C GLN A 93 -25.88 -0.70 -9.83
N LYS A 94 -26.70 0.33 -10.05
CA LYS A 94 -26.36 1.72 -9.75
C LYS A 94 -26.69 2.05 -8.30
N CYS A 95 -25.86 2.86 -7.67
CA CYS A 95 -26.01 3.21 -6.26
C CYS A 95 -27.33 3.94 -5.98
N LEU A 96 -27.68 4.95 -6.77
CA LEU A 96 -28.90 5.73 -6.56
C LEU A 96 -30.17 4.88 -6.73
N ASP A 97 -30.18 3.97 -7.71
CA ASP A 97 -31.33 3.10 -7.96
C ASP A 97 -31.56 2.13 -6.79
N GLU A 98 -30.50 1.51 -6.27
CA GLU A 98 -30.58 0.65 -5.08
C GLU A 98 -30.95 1.45 -3.82
N PHE A 99 -30.45 2.68 -3.67
CA PHE A 99 -30.85 3.56 -2.57
C PHE A 99 -32.33 3.89 -2.64
N CYS A 100 -32.84 4.26 -3.81
CA CYS A 100 -34.26 4.58 -4.01
C CYS A 100 -35.19 3.42 -3.64
N LYS A 101 -34.77 2.16 -3.91
CA LYS A 101 -35.52 0.97 -3.47
C LYS A 101 -35.61 0.89 -1.95
N MET A 102 -34.48 1.06 -1.24
CA MET A 102 -34.42 1.04 0.23
C MET A 102 -35.21 2.21 0.83
N ALA A 103 -35.03 3.42 0.30
CA ALA A 103 -35.67 4.63 0.80
C ALA A 103 -37.21 4.58 0.64
N THR A 104 -37.70 4.07 -0.48
CA THR A 104 -39.15 3.92 -0.71
C THR A 104 -39.78 2.90 0.24
N GLN A 105 -39.05 1.83 0.58
CA GLN A 105 -39.52 0.84 1.56
C GLN A 105 -39.54 1.38 2.99
N GLU A 106 -38.54 2.19 3.36
CA GLU A 106 -38.42 2.75 4.70
C GLU A 106 -39.37 3.93 4.96
N TRP A 107 -39.55 4.80 3.97
CA TRP A 107 -40.36 6.02 4.08
C TRP A 107 -41.47 6.06 3.01
N PRO A 108 -42.43 5.11 3.03
CA PRO A 108 -43.46 5.00 1.99
C PRO A 108 -44.34 6.26 1.89
N ASP A 109 -44.52 6.98 3.00
CA ASP A 109 -45.35 8.18 3.06
C ASP A 109 -44.68 9.44 2.48
N GLN A 110 -43.38 9.36 2.12
CA GLN A 110 -42.62 10.48 1.56
C GLN A 110 -42.48 10.44 0.03
N GLY A 111 -43.21 9.54 -0.62
CA GLY A 111 -43.24 9.41 -2.08
C GLY A 111 -42.12 8.53 -2.65
N ALA A 112 -41.91 8.61 -3.95
CA ALA A 112 -40.93 7.79 -4.66
C ALA A 112 -39.50 8.31 -4.42
N CYS A 113 -38.61 7.44 -3.92
CA CYS A 113 -37.22 7.77 -3.57
C CYS A 113 -37.06 9.01 -2.66
N PRO A 114 -37.48 8.93 -1.39
CA PRO A 114 -37.25 10.00 -0.42
C PRO A 114 -35.76 10.36 -0.30
N PHE A 115 -35.47 11.65 -0.10
CA PHE A 115 -34.12 12.24 -0.06
C PHE A 115 -33.31 12.19 -1.37
N LYS A 116 -33.91 11.84 -2.52
CA LYS A 116 -33.22 11.85 -3.82
C LYS A 116 -32.48 13.16 -4.12
N ASP A 117 -33.09 14.30 -3.79
CA ASP A 117 -32.50 15.63 -4.05
C ASP A 117 -31.27 15.93 -3.19
N GLN A 118 -31.04 15.14 -2.14
CA GLN A 118 -29.83 15.19 -1.31
C GLN A 118 -28.73 14.25 -1.84
N VAL A 119 -28.91 13.56 -2.96
CA VAL A 119 -27.91 12.66 -3.56
C VAL A 119 -27.49 13.18 -4.94
N ARG A 120 -26.28 13.76 -5.01
CA ARG A 120 -25.65 14.21 -6.26
C ARG A 120 -24.83 13.06 -6.84
N VAL A 121 -25.10 12.66 -8.08
CA VAL A 121 -24.43 11.51 -8.71
C VAL A 121 -23.65 11.95 -9.96
N ASP A 122 -22.36 11.63 -9.99
CA ASP A 122 -21.51 11.63 -11.17
C ASP A 122 -21.34 10.18 -11.65
N GLU A 123 -22.25 9.72 -12.51
CA GLU A 123 -22.21 8.39 -13.09
C GLU A 123 -21.14 8.32 -14.19
N ARG A 124 -20.23 7.35 -14.07
CA ARG A 124 -19.14 7.15 -15.01
C ARG A 124 -19.06 5.71 -15.45
N SER A 125 -18.59 5.53 -16.68
CA SER A 125 -18.27 4.19 -17.16
C SER A 125 -17.05 3.62 -16.42
N ALA A 126 -17.20 2.44 -15.81
CA ALA A 126 -16.10 1.74 -15.14
C ALA A 126 -14.92 1.42 -16.08
N TYR A 127 -15.15 1.34 -17.40
CA TYR A 127 -14.08 1.18 -18.42
C TYR A 127 -13.10 2.37 -18.42
N LYS A 128 -13.54 3.54 -17.95
CA LYS A 128 -12.75 4.76 -17.86
C LYS A 128 -12.15 4.99 -16.48
N SER A 129 -12.32 4.06 -15.54
CA SER A 129 -11.71 4.18 -14.21
C SER A 129 -10.18 4.16 -14.33
N ARG A 130 -9.50 4.96 -13.50
CA ARG A 130 -8.03 5.09 -13.48
C ARG A 130 -7.47 5.13 -12.06
N GLY A 131 -8.18 4.51 -11.13
CA GLY A 131 -7.76 4.42 -9.74
C GLY A 131 -8.36 5.51 -8.84
N PRO A 132 -7.96 5.50 -7.56
CA PRO A 132 -8.71 6.18 -6.51
C PRO A 132 -8.51 7.70 -6.51
N THR A 133 -7.34 8.21 -6.93
CA THR A 133 -7.08 9.66 -6.92
C THR A 133 -7.99 10.41 -7.90
N LEU A 134 -8.20 9.85 -9.09
CA LEU A 134 -9.09 10.43 -10.08
C LEU A 134 -10.55 10.42 -9.59
N ALA A 135 -11.00 9.31 -8.98
CA ALA A 135 -12.36 9.20 -8.48
C ALA A 135 -12.63 10.17 -7.31
N ARG A 136 -11.66 10.38 -6.42
CA ARG A 136 -11.78 11.36 -5.32
C ARG A 136 -11.72 12.80 -5.81
N HIS A 137 -10.89 13.09 -6.80
CA HIS A 137 -10.88 14.39 -7.45
C HIS A 137 -12.25 14.74 -8.06
N GLN A 138 -12.88 13.78 -8.74
CA GLN A 138 -14.23 13.93 -9.31
C GLN A 138 -15.28 14.12 -8.22
N GLN A 139 -15.16 13.38 -7.12
CA GLN A 139 -16.04 13.51 -5.96
C GLN A 139 -15.99 14.92 -5.36
N GLN A 140 -14.79 15.52 -5.26
CA GLN A 140 -14.63 16.89 -4.77
C GLN A 140 -15.34 17.93 -5.65
N GLN A 141 -15.61 17.64 -6.94
CA GLN A 141 -16.36 18.55 -7.82
C GLN A 141 -17.86 18.59 -7.51
N LEU A 142 -18.36 17.66 -6.69
CA LEU A 142 -19.77 17.63 -6.26
C LEU A 142 -20.04 18.48 -5.01
N ILE A 143 -18.99 19.03 -4.39
CA ILE A 143 -19.09 19.93 -3.25
C ILE A 143 -19.64 21.28 -3.72
N GLN A 144 -20.63 21.82 -3.01
CA GLN A 144 -21.23 23.13 -3.26
C GLN A 144 -20.99 24.06 -2.06
N ASP A 145 -22.02 24.50 -1.35
CA ASP A 145 -21.98 25.45 -0.24
C ASP A 145 -21.92 24.76 1.13
N GLU A 146 -21.65 23.45 1.20
CA GLU A 146 -21.58 22.74 2.49
C GLU A 146 -20.41 23.20 3.36
N ASP A 147 -20.63 23.16 4.68
CA ASP A 147 -19.66 23.61 5.68
C ASP A 147 -18.60 22.54 5.96
N PHE A 148 -19.05 21.28 6.08
CA PHE A 148 -18.24 20.13 6.42
C PHE A 148 -18.26 19.09 5.31
N CYS A 149 -17.09 18.54 5.02
CA CYS A 149 -16.88 17.53 4.01
C CYS A 149 -16.38 16.24 4.67
N PHE A 150 -16.97 15.13 4.27
CA PHE A 150 -16.63 13.80 4.74
C PHE A 150 -16.32 12.90 3.56
N GLN A 151 -15.03 12.68 3.28
CA GLN A 151 -14.63 11.65 2.33
C GLN A 151 -14.71 10.28 3.02
N LEU A 152 -15.42 9.34 2.40
CA LEU A 152 -15.73 8.04 2.98
C LEU A 152 -15.76 6.96 1.89
N ASP A 153 -15.38 5.73 2.27
CA ASP A 153 -15.52 4.58 1.39
C ASP A 153 -17.00 4.20 1.21
N GLY A 154 -17.37 3.84 -0.02
CA GLY A 154 -18.76 3.58 -0.42
C GLY A 154 -19.43 2.33 0.16
N HIS A 155 -18.80 1.59 1.05
CA HIS A 155 -19.41 0.43 1.73
C HIS A 155 -19.20 0.54 3.24
N SER A 156 -19.60 1.70 3.75
CA SER A 156 -19.52 2.08 5.16
C SER A 156 -20.92 2.09 5.79
N ILE A 157 -21.00 1.87 7.09
CA ILE A 157 -22.26 1.80 7.83
C ILE A 157 -22.20 2.82 8.97
N PHE A 158 -23.16 3.74 8.97
CA PHE A 158 -23.29 4.78 9.98
C PHE A 158 -24.01 4.27 11.23
N THR A 159 -23.74 4.88 12.38
CA THR A 159 -24.46 4.65 13.64
C THR A 159 -25.43 5.80 13.95
N ASN A 160 -26.35 5.59 14.90
CA ASN A 160 -27.28 6.61 15.36
C ASN A 160 -26.56 7.86 15.89
N GLY A 161 -26.95 9.04 15.41
CA GLY A 161 -26.42 10.34 15.81
C GLY A 161 -25.00 10.64 15.32
N TRP A 162 -24.54 9.95 14.27
CA TRP A 162 -23.17 10.07 13.76
C TRP A 162 -22.79 11.51 13.40
N ASP A 163 -23.69 12.27 12.78
CA ASP A 163 -23.49 13.64 12.31
C ASP A 163 -23.17 14.60 13.47
N LYS A 164 -23.99 14.54 14.51
CA LYS A 164 -23.80 15.32 15.73
C LYS A 164 -22.52 14.93 16.47
N ASN A 165 -22.22 13.64 16.52
CA ASN A 165 -21.03 13.13 17.19
C ASN A 165 -19.75 13.53 16.45
N LEU A 166 -19.70 13.49 15.11
CA LEU A 166 -18.56 13.98 14.34
C LEU A 166 -18.35 15.49 14.49
N LEU A 167 -19.41 16.29 14.42
CA LEU A 167 -19.30 17.74 14.64
C LEU A 167 -18.81 18.06 16.05
N LYS A 168 -19.30 17.32 17.06
CA LYS A 168 -18.87 17.46 18.45
C LYS A 168 -17.40 17.06 18.64
N GLU A 169 -17.00 15.93 18.05
CA GLU A 169 -15.62 15.42 18.07
C GLU A 169 -14.66 16.43 17.43
N TRP A 170 -14.99 16.89 16.22
CA TRP A 170 -14.19 17.85 15.47
C TRP A 170 -14.05 19.18 16.22
N LYS A 171 -15.15 19.70 16.78
CA LYS A 171 -15.12 20.90 17.62
C LYS A 171 -14.24 20.69 18.87
N GLY A 172 -14.29 19.48 19.44
CA GLY A 172 -13.50 19.09 20.62
C GLY A 172 -11.99 19.07 20.38
N ILE A 173 -11.53 18.99 19.12
CA ILE A 173 -10.11 19.08 18.78
C ILE A 173 -9.52 20.41 19.22
N GLY A 174 -10.27 21.52 19.06
CA GLY A 174 -9.74 22.85 19.32
C GLY A 174 -8.89 23.43 18.19
N ASN A 175 -9.11 22.99 16.94
CA ASN A 175 -8.39 23.49 15.75
C ASN A 175 -9.33 23.64 14.54
N GLU A 176 -9.49 24.85 14.02
CA GLU A 176 -10.30 25.19 12.84
C GLU A 176 -9.78 24.55 11.54
N MET A 177 -8.49 24.23 11.50
CA MET A 177 -7.81 23.60 10.38
C MET A 177 -7.67 22.07 10.56
N ALA A 178 -8.47 21.48 11.44
CA ALA A 178 -8.40 20.05 11.75
C ALA A 178 -9.04 19.16 10.68
N ILE A 179 -8.45 17.98 10.51
CA ILE A 179 -8.95 16.88 9.69
C ILE A 179 -8.99 15.63 10.57
N LEU A 180 -10.19 15.10 10.83
CA LEU A 180 -10.36 13.80 11.46
C LEU A 180 -10.17 12.72 10.40
N THR A 181 -9.13 11.90 10.51
CA THR A 181 -8.82 10.89 9.51
C THR A 181 -8.20 9.65 10.13
N THR A 182 -8.49 8.47 9.56
CA THR A 182 -7.90 7.18 9.96
C THR A 182 -8.36 6.07 9.01
N TYR A 183 -7.82 4.86 9.16
CA TYR A 183 -8.54 3.64 8.79
C TYR A 183 -9.55 3.30 9.87
N ILE A 184 -10.77 2.89 9.50
CA ILE A 184 -11.85 2.60 10.44
C ILE A 184 -12.02 1.10 10.67
N HIS A 185 -12.62 0.73 11.79
CA HIS A 185 -12.88 -0.66 12.14
C HIS A 185 -13.84 -1.34 11.17
N HIS A 186 -13.69 -2.65 11.03
CA HIS A 186 -14.73 -3.48 10.44
C HIS A 186 -16.01 -3.40 11.28
N ILE A 187 -17.19 -3.47 10.64
CA ILE A 187 -18.48 -3.41 11.34
C ILE A 187 -18.67 -4.47 12.42
N HIS A 188 -18.17 -5.69 12.20
CA HIS A 188 -18.35 -6.85 13.08
C HIS A 188 -19.82 -6.95 13.56
N ASN A 189 -20.06 -6.76 14.86
CA ASN A 189 -21.35 -6.64 15.50
C ASN A 189 -21.47 -5.31 16.28
N PHE A 190 -20.70 -4.29 15.91
CA PHE A 190 -20.60 -3.01 16.63
C PHE A 190 -21.77 -2.07 16.33
N VAL A 191 -22.61 -2.41 15.35
CA VAL A 191 -23.83 -1.68 15.02
C VAL A 191 -25.01 -2.60 15.27
N ALA A 192 -25.82 -2.28 16.27
CA ALA A 192 -27.03 -3.04 16.58
C ALA A 192 -28.09 -2.88 15.46
N GLY A 193 -29.09 -3.76 15.44
CA GLY A 193 -30.15 -3.72 14.42
C GLY A 193 -30.92 -2.39 14.36
N ASN A 194 -31.06 -1.71 15.49
CA ASN A 194 -31.67 -0.38 15.59
C ASN A 194 -30.72 0.77 15.20
N GLY A 195 -29.46 0.48 14.87
CA GLY A 195 -28.42 1.46 14.52
C GLY A 195 -27.55 1.95 15.67
N ASP A 196 -27.77 1.48 16.90
CA ASP A 196 -26.97 1.90 18.05
C ASP A 196 -25.51 1.46 17.93
N ASN A 197 -24.62 2.33 18.39
CA ASN A 197 -23.18 2.09 18.42
C ASN A 197 -22.83 1.27 19.68
N VAL A 198 -22.55 -0.01 19.50
CA VAL A 198 -22.30 -0.99 20.58
C VAL A 198 -20.93 -1.68 20.46
N PRO A 199 -19.82 -0.94 20.33
CA PRO A 199 -18.50 -1.54 20.30
C PRO A 199 -18.13 -2.12 21.68
N PRO A 200 -17.15 -3.04 21.76
CA PRO A 200 -16.56 -3.48 23.01
C PRO A 200 -16.13 -2.29 23.87
N LYS A 201 -16.35 -2.36 25.19
CA LYS A 201 -16.01 -1.26 26.12
C LYS A 201 -14.56 -0.80 26.00
N ASN A 202 -13.65 -1.74 25.74
CA ASN A 202 -12.21 -1.51 25.59
C ASN A 202 -11.79 -1.54 24.12
N LEU A 203 -12.66 -1.13 23.18
CA LEU A 203 -12.25 -0.97 21.79
C LEU A 203 -11.13 0.06 21.70
N ASP A 204 -10.00 -0.36 21.16
CA ASP A 204 -8.87 0.52 20.84
C ASP A 204 -9.16 1.27 19.54
N MET A 205 -8.69 2.51 19.44
CA MET A 205 -8.92 3.34 18.28
C MET A 205 -7.74 3.30 17.30
N PRO A 206 -8.00 3.17 15.99
CA PRO A 206 -6.96 3.15 14.98
C PRO A 206 -6.27 4.52 14.88
N HIS A 207 -4.97 4.51 14.63
CA HIS A 207 -4.12 5.69 14.49
C HIS A 207 -3.01 5.42 13.47
N LEU A 208 -2.79 6.36 12.55
CA LEU A 208 -1.86 6.18 11.45
C LEU A 208 -0.52 6.83 11.77
N CYS A 209 0.49 6.01 12.03
CA CYS A 209 1.81 6.51 12.39
C CYS A 209 3.00 5.78 11.76
N THR A 210 2.78 4.72 10.97
CA THR A 210 3.87 3.91 10.40
C THR A 210 3.80 3.86 8.88
N THR A 211 4.91 4.18 8.21
CA THR A 211 5.05 4.10 6.76
C THR A 211 6.10 3.07 6.33
N MET A 212 5.98 2.61 5.09
CA MET A 212 6.92 1.78 4.37
C MET A 212 7.00 2.24 2.91
N LYS A 213 7.90 1.63 2.12
CA LYS A 213 7.86 1.78 0.66
C LYS A 213 7.04 0.64 0.04
N GLY A 214 6.08 1.00 -0.80
CA GLY A 214 5.25 0.07 -1.57
C GLY A 214 6.02 -0.64 -2.68
N ALA A 215 5.33 -1.51 -3.42
CA ALA A 215 5.95 -2.27 -4.51
C ALA A 215 6.44 -1.37 -5.66
N ASN A 216 5.80 -0.21 -5.84
CA ASN A 216 6.18 0.83 -6.79
C ASN A 216 7.25 1.81 -6.24
N GLY A 217 7.77 1.55 -5.03
CA GLY A 217 8.75 2.40 -4.35
C GLY A 217 8.18 3.67 -3.70
N LEU A 218 6.87 3.91 -3.81
CA LEU A 218 6.21 5.09 -3.24
C LEU A 218 5.87 4.87 -1.77
N VAL A 219 5.63 5.95 -1.03
CA VAL A 219 5.31 5.90 0.40
C VAL A 219 3.95 5.25 0.61
N ARG A 220 3.89 4.24 1.48
CA ARG A 220 2.67 3.51 1.83
C ARG A 220 2.51 3.49 3.34
N THR A 221 1.31 3.76 3.84
CA THR A 221 0.94 3.53 5.23
C THR A 221 0.86 2.01 5.48
N VAL A 222 1.54 1.49 6.50
CA VAL A 222 1.60 0.03 6.78
C VAL A 222 0.22 -0.49 7.20
N GLY A 223 -0.41 0.22 8.12
CA GLY A 223 -1.67 -0.12 8.78
C GLY A 223 -1.88 0.80 9.98
N ALA A 224 -3.02 0.64 10.66
CA ALA A 224 -3.30 1.41 11.87
C ALA A 224 -2.64 0.77 13.11
N SER A 225 -1.94 1.58 13.88
CA SER A 225 -1.63 1.30 15.28
C SER A 225 -2.88 1.51 16.13
N MET A 226 -2.93 0.94 17.34
CA MET A 226 -4.16 0.87 18.13
C MET A 226 -4.00 1.61 19.46
N ILE A 227 -4.78 2.67 19.67
CA ILE A 227 -4.80 3.52 20.87
C ILE A 227 -5.88 3.03 21.85
N GLY A 228 -5.45 2.46 22.96
CA GLY A 228 -6.29 2.16 24.09
C GLY A 228 -6.55 3.38 24.97
N GLY A 229 -7.82 3.57 25.36
CA GLY A 229 -8.22 4.64 26.26
C GLY A 229 -8.29 6.04 25.63
N SER A 230 -8.34 6.15 24.30
CA SER A 230 -8.49 7.44 23.60
C SER A 230 -9.78 8.16 24.01
N LYS A 231 -9.64 9.33 24.65
CA LYS A 231 -10.76 10.18 25.15
C LYS A 231 -11.05 11.39 24.28
N ILE A 232 -10.04 11.88 23.57
CA ILE A 232 -10.11 13.01 22.65
C ILE A 232 -9.25 12.67 21.41
N PRO A 233 -9.49 13.33 20.26
CA PRO A 233 -8.71 13.06 19.05
C PRO A 233 -7.21 13.23 19.25
N GLN A 234 -6.44 12.34 18.64
CA GLN A 234 -4.98 12.29 18.77
C GLN A 234 -4.33 12.84 17.50
N LEU A 235 -3.48 13.86 17.62
CA LEU A 235 -2.71 14.44 16.51
C LEU A 235 -1.83 13.37 15.86
N GLU A 236 -1.94 13.25 14.54
CA GLU A 236 -1.20 12.30 13.72
C GLU A 236 -0.56 12.97 12.49
N ALA A 237 0.38 12.27 11.86
CA ALA A 237 1.11 12.80 10.70
C ALA A 237 0.60 12.28 9.36
N LEU A 238 -0.16 11.19 9.35
CA LEU A 238 -0.61 10.51 8.14
C LEU A 238 -2.09 10.77 7.89
N TRP A 239 -2.57 10.41 6.71
CA TRP A 239 -3.97 10.56 6.31
C TRP A 239 -4.50 9.23 5.80
N GLY A 240 -5.72 8.88 6.20
CA GLY A 240 -6.42 7.67 5.77
C GLY A 240 -7.58 8.03 4.84
N ALA A 241 -7.58 7.46 3.65
CA ALA A 241 -8.54 7.86 2.63
C ALA A 241 -9.98 7.40 2.88
N GLY A 242 -10.14 6.31 3.62
CA GLY A 242 -11.44 5.67 3.90
C GLY A 242 -12.26 6.36 4.97
N PHE A 243 -11.71 7.36 5.67
CA PHE A 243 -12.42 8.23 6.61
C PHE A 243 -11.65 9.55 6.72
N SER A 244 -12.22 10.65 6.25
CA SER A 244 -11.63 11.99 6.36
C SER A 244 -12.72 13.07 6.50
N PHE A 245 -12.96 13.54 7.72
CA PHE A 245 -13.96 14.54 8.07
C PHE A 245 -13.30 15.88 8.44
N ASN A 246 -13.67 16.95 7.73
CA ASN A 246 -13.07 18.27 7.87
C ASN A 246 -14.01 19.38 7.37
N LYS A 247 -13.62 20.65 7.48
CA LYS A 247 -14.32 21.73 6.79
C LYS A 247 -14.06 21.68 5.28
N CYS A 248 -15.11 21.88 4.48
CA CYS A 248 -15.02 21.76 3.02
C CYS A 248 -14.00 22.67 2.34
N HIS A 249 -13.52 23.73 3.00
CA HIS A 249 -12.41 24.53 2.47
C HIS A 249 -11.11 23.72 2.32
N ALA A 250 -10.91 22.61 3.06
CA ALA A 250 -9.79 21.70 2.87
C ALA A 250 -9.84 20.98 1.52
N GLU A 251 -11.01 20.46 1.16
CA GLU A 251 -11.23 19.76 -0.10
C GLU A 251 -11.16 20.70 -1.32
N LYS A 252 -11.64 21.95 -1.17
CA LYS A 252 -11.57 22.96 -2.24
C LYS A 252 -10.18 23.55 -2.43
N ARG A 253 -9.47 23.86 -1.34
CA ARG A 253 -8.16 24.54 -1.40
C ARG A 253 -7.04 23.57 -1.78
N VAL A 254 -7.16 22.33 -1.36
CA VAL A 254 -6.19 21.29 -1.65
C VAL A 254 -6.94 20.18 -2.39
N PRO A 255 -7.15 20.27 -3.71
CA PRO A 255 -7.83 19.21 -4.45
C PRO A 255 -6.92 17.98 -4.59
N VAL A 256 -7.48 16.77 -4.61
CA VAL A 256 -6.75 15.53 -4.93
C VAL A 256 -6.22 15.63 -6.36
N ASP A 257 -5.00 15.16 -6.61
CA ASP A 257 -4.38 15.23 -7.94
C ASP A 257 -5.02 14.21 -8.90
N SER A 258 -5.67 14.72 -9.94
CA SER A 258 -6.32 13.91 -10.98
C SER A 258 -5.36 13.26 -11.97
N HIS A 259 -4.06 13.59 -11.93
CA HIS A 259 -3.05 13.12 -12.89
C HIS A 259 -2.13 12.03 -12.33
N THR A 260 -2.37 11.55 -11.11
CA THR A 260 -1.66 10.40 -10.51
C THR A 260 -2.40 9.08 -10.78
N LEU A 261 -2.70 8.81 -12.04
CA LEU A 261 -3.48 7.65 -12.46
C LEU A 261 -2.79 6.33 -12.06
N TRP A 262 -3.60 5.33 -11.71
CA TRP A 262 -3.17 3.99 -11.30
C TRP A 262 -2.37 3.92 -9.99
N ILE A 263 -2.16 5.05 -9.31
CA ILE A 263 -1.44 5.08 -8.03
C ILE A 263 -2.38 4.71 -6.89
N PHE A 264 -1.95 3.75 -6.07
CA PHE A 264 -2.53 3.44 -4.76
C PHE A 264 -1.51 3.76 -3.66
N ASP A 265 -0.33 3.12 -3.71
CA ASP A 265 0.79 3.48 -2.84
C ASP A 265 1.32 4.87 -3.21
N GLY A 266 1.31 5.83 -2.29
CA GLY A 266 1.78 7.20 -2.48
C GLY A 266 0.68 8.26 -2.42
N GLU A 267 -0.55 7.93 -2.78
CA GLU A 267 -1.63 8.93 -2.86
C GLU A 267 -2.01 9.51 -1.49
N GLU A 268 -2.07 8.67 -0.44
CA GLU A 268 -2.32 9.12 0.93
C GLU A 268 -1.21 10.03 1.45
N PHE A 269 0.05 9.72 1.13
CA PHE A 269 1.18 10.56 1.50
C PHE A 269 1.14 11.92 0.78
N LEU A 270 0.84 11.95 -0.52
CA LEU A 270 0.67 13.20 -1.26
C LEU A 270 -0.49 14.02 -0.71
N ARG A 271 -1.59 13.37 -0.33
CA ARG A 271 -2.75 14.03 0.28
C ARG A 271 -2.37 14.67 1.61
N ALA A 272 -1.76 13.90 2.52
CA ALA A 272 -1.33 14.35 3.85
C ALA A 272 -0.30 15.48 3.77
N SER A 273 0.76 15.33 2.96
CA SER A 273 1.82 16.34 2.80
C SER A 273 1.28 17.66 2.25
N ARG A 274 0.38 17.60 1.26
CA ARG A 274 -0.22 18.81 0.70
C ARG A 274 -1.17 19.48 1.68
N LEU A 275 -2.03 18.74 2.37
CA LEU A 275 -2.87 19.30 3.42
C LEU A 275 -2.03 19.97 4.52
N TRP A 276 -0.99 19.29 4.99
CA TRP A 276 -0.15 19.78 6.07
C TRP A 276 0.64 21.04 5.70
N THR A 277 1.22 21.09 4.49
CA THR A 277 1.96 22.27 3.99
C THR A 277 1.06 23.46 3.72
N HIS A 278 -0.23 23.23 3.47
CA HIS A 278 -1.25 24.28 3.44
C HIS A 278 -1.74 24.67 4.84
N GLY A 279 -1.33 24.01 5.94
CA GLY A 279 -1.66 24.41 7.31
C GLY A 279 -2.77 23.62 8.00
N TYR A 280 -3.24 22.53 7.39
CA TYR A 280 -4.17 21.60 8.03
C TYR A 280 -3.44 20.59 8.92
N ASP A 281 -4.09 20.13 9.97
CA ASP A 281 -3.54 19.14 10.91
C ASP A 281 -4.46 17.92 10.98
N MET A 282 -3.88 16.71 11.05
CA MET A 282 -4.61 15.45 10.98
C MET A 282 -4.72 14.83 12.37
N TYR A 283 -5.87 14.23 12.67
CA TYR A 283 -6.16 13.65 13.97
C TYR A 283 -6.90 12.33 13.80
N SER A 284 -6.47 11.29 14.51
CA SER A 284 -7.27 10.09 14.62
C SER A 284 -8.45 10.30 15.59
N PRO A 285 -9.64 9.76 15.30
CA PRO A 285 -10.81 9.91 16.17
C PRO A 285 -10.64 9.24 17.54
N SER A 286 -11.30 9.80 18.56
CA SER A 286 -11.54 9.09 19.83
C SER A 286 -12.76 8.17 19.71
N LYS A 287 -13.15 7.54 20.83
CA LYS A 287 -14.38 6.73 20.91
C LYS A 287 -15.63 7.49 20.50
N LEU A 288 -15.71 8.81 20.76
CA LEU A 288 -16.88 9.61 20.37
C LEU A 288 -16.97 9.78 18.84
N GLY A 289 -15.82 9.86 18.14
CA GLY A 289 -15.76 9.91 16.68
C GLY A 289 -15.87 8.55 15.97
N SER A 290 -15.89 7.45 16.70
CA SER A 290 -16.05 6.08 16.16
C SER A 290 -17.51 5.78 15.80
N VAL A 291 -18.04 6.47 14.80
CA VAL A 291 -19.48 6.45 14.45
C VAL A 291 -19.79 5.85 13.10
N VAL A 292 -18.75 5.41 12.37
CA VAL A 292 -18.85 4.76 11.08
C VAL A 292 -17.94 3.54 11.08
N TYR A 293 -18.42 2.44 10.51
CA TYR A 293 -17.66 1.22 10.36
C TYR A 293 -17.66 0.74 8.93
N HIS A 294 -16.59 0.05 8.53
CA HIS A 294 -16.40 -0.41 7.18
C HIS A 294 -16.83 -1.87 6.98
N ASN A 295 -17.38 -2.19 5.82
CA ASN A 295 -17.64 -3.56 5.41
C ASN A 295 -16.47 -4.10 4.58
N TYR A 296 -15.48 -4.70 5.25
CA TYR A 296 -14.30 -5.33 4.62
C TYR A 296 -14.58 -6.71 4.03
N THR A 297 -15.84 -7.12 3.87
CA THR A 297 -16.15 -8.35 3.12
C THR A 297 -15.84 -8.17 1.64
N SER A 298 -15.59 -9.29 0.95
CA SER A 298 -15.25 -9.32 -0.47
C SER A 298 -16.17 -8.44 -1.30
N VAL A 299 -15.54 -7.62 -2.14
CA VAL A 299 -16.25 -6.70 -3.05
C VAL A 299 -16.62 -7.40 -4.36
N PRO A 300 -17.72 -7.00 -5.03
CA PRO A 300 -18.18 -7.65 -6.26
C PRO A 300 -17.22 -7.46 -7.43
N ALA A 301 -16.45 -6.37 -7.44
CA ALA A 301 -15.43 -6.11 -8.45
C ALA A 301 -14.28 -5.28 -7.87
N ARG A 302 -13.09 -5.47 -8.44
CA ARG A 302 -11.89 -4.71 -8.09
C ARG A 302 -11.40 -3.88 -9.26
N PHE A 303 -10.90 -2.67 -8.99
CA PHE A 303 -10.48 -1.73 -10.03
C PHE A 303 -9.28 -2.28 -10.82
N GLU A 304 -8.44 -3.09 -10.19
CA GLU A 304 -7.26 -3.71 -10.81
C GLU A 304 -7.65 -4.67 -11.95
N GLY A 305 -8.90 -5.16 -11.95
CA GLY A 305 -9.44 -6.08 -12.95
C GLY A 305 -10.12 -5.40 -14.14
N ILE A 306 -10.02 -4.08 -14.31
CA ILE A 306 -10.65 -3.41 -15.46
C ILE A 306 -9.97 -3.82 -16.78
N PRO A 307 -10.74 -4.08 -17.86
CA PRO A 307 -10.18 -4.34 -19.16
C PRO A 307 -9.64 -3.02 -19.73
N VAL A 308 -8.32 -2.90 -19.79
CA VAL A 308 -7.59 -1.78 -20.38
C VAL A 308 -6.43 -2.32 -21.21
N ASP A 309 -6.07 -1.62 -22.28
CA ASP A 309 -4.86 -1.94 -23.02
C ASP A 309 -3.64 -1.78 -22.09
N GLN A 310 -2.85 -2.84 -21.97
CA GLN A 310 -1.74 -2.87 -21.02
C GLN A 310 -0.70 -1.78 -21.31
N LYS A 311 -0.42 -1.46 -22.58
CA LYS A 311 0.55 -0.41 -22.92
C LYS A 311 0.06 0.98 -22.52
N ILE A 312 -1.25 1.21 -22.62
CA ILE A 312 -1.87 2.45 -22.13
C ILE A 312 -1.73 2.52 -20.62
N LYS A 313 -2.09 1.45 -19.90
CA LYS A 313 -1.97 1.38 -18.44
C LYS A 313 -0.53 1.62 -17.99
N ASP A 314 0.44 0.90 -18.55
CA ASP A 314 1.86 1.02 -18.20
C ASP A 314 2.36 2.47 -18.39
N LYS A 315 1.96 3.11 -19.49
CA LYS A 315 2.31 4.52 -19.76
C LYS A 315 1.68 5.47 -18.75
N GLU A 316 0.39 5.30 -18.46
CA GLU A 316 -0.33 6.14 -17.50
C GLU A 316 0.21 5.98 -16.07
N GLU A 317 0.50 4.75 -15.67
CA GLU A 317 1.10 4.41 -14.37
C GLU A 317 2.53 4.96 -14.26
N GLU A 318 3.38 4.81 -15.29
CA GLU A 318 4.72 5.43 -15.36
C GLU A 318 4.63 6.94 -15.12
N MET A 319 3.73 7.62 -15.84
CA MET A 319 3.54 9.07 -15.71
C MET A 319 3.03 9.46 -14.33
N GLY A 320 2.13 8.67 -13.74
CA GLY A 320 1.62 8.90 -12.38
C GLY A 320 2.72 8.76 -11.34
N ILE A 321 3.46 7.66 -11.36
CA ILE A 321 4.58 7.40 -10.43
C ILE A 321 5.64 8.49 -10.55
N ASN A 322 6.01 8.86 -11.77
CA ASN A 322 7.00 9.92 -11.97
C ASN A 322 6.45 11.30 -11.57
N ARG A 323 5.15 11.55 -11.70
CA ARG A 323 4.52 12.77 -11.18
C ARG A 323 4.61 12.85 -9.66
N PHE A 324 4.41 11.74 -8.93
CA PHE A 324 4.69 11.70 -7.48
C PHE A 324 6.13 12.15 -7.22
N LYS A 325 7.10 11.56 -7.93
CA LYS A 325 8.53 11.87 -7.76
C LYS A 325 8.86 13.34 -8.04
N VAL A 326 8.26 13.94 -9.07
CA VAL A 326 8.39 15.39 -9.34
C VAL A 326 7.93 16.20 -8.14
N LEU A 327 6.73 15.92 -7.62
CA LEU A 327 6.16 16.69 -6.52
C LEU A 327 7.04 16.60 -5.27
N VAL A 328 7.56 15.41 -4.94
CA VAL A 328 8.40 15.22 -3.75
C VAL A 328 9.89 15.54 -3.96
N GLY A 329 10.28 15.97 -5.17
CA GLY A 329 11.67 16.31 -5.49
C GLY A 329 12.62 15.11 -5.60
N GLN A 330 12.10 13.93 -5.92
CA GLN A 330 12.91 12.72 -6.14
C GLN A 330 13.43 12.64 -7.59
N PRO A 331 14.68 12.20 -7.81
CA PRO A 331 15.17 11.87 -9.15
C PRO A 331 14.32 10.79 -9.82
N PHE A 332 14.11 10.92 -11.13
CA PHE A 332 13.42 9.93 -11.95
C PHE A 332 13.87 10.03 -13.41
N GLU A 333 13.64 8.94 -14.15
CA GLU A 333 13.76 8.89 -15.60
C GLU A 333 12.42 8.47 -16.22
N GLY A 334 12.23 8.77 -17.50
CA GLY A 334 11.05 8.36 -18.26
C GLY A 334 9.97 9.42 -18.35
N ARG A 335 8.74 8.99 -18.63
CA ARG A 335 7.62 9.91 -18.93
C ARG A 335 7.01 10.48 -17.67
N VAL A 336 6.56 11.73 -17.75
CA VAL A 336 5.79 12.39 -16.68
C VAL A 336 4.77 13.35 -17.28
N SER A 337 3.61 13.47 -16.63
CA SER A 337 2.65 14.53 -16.95
C SER A 337 2.96 15.75 -16.10
N THR A 338 3.23 16.89 -16.74
CA THR A 338 3.45 18.19 -16.07
C THR A 338 2.20 19.07 -16.08
N VAL A 339 1.06 18.55 -16.53
CA VAL A 339 -0.21 19.28 -16.62
C VAL A 339 -0.64 19.73 -15.22
N GLU A 340 -1.01 21.00 -15.07
CA GLU A 340 -1.50 21.61 -13.82
C GLU A 340 -0.61 21.37 -12.58
N LEU A 341 0.71 21.15 -12.72
CA LEU A 341 1.58 20.85 -11.56
C LEU A 341 1.52 21.94 -10.46
N ASP A 342 1.36 23.19 -10.86
CA ASP A 342 1.21 24.36 -9.99
C ASP A 342 -0.04 24.27 -9.09
N LYS A 343 -1.15 23.72 -9.61
CA LYS A 343 -2.39 23.49 -8.85
C LYS A 343 -2.24 22.43 -7.76
N TYR A 344 -1.35 21.45 -7.98
CA TYR A 344 -1.15 20.32 -7.07
C TYR A 344 0.18 20.38 -6.30
N GLY A 345 0.81 21.55 -6.23
CA GLY A 345 2.01 21.78 -5.43
C GLY A 345 1.77 21.75 -3.91
N PHE A 346 2.86 21.94 -3.17
CA PHE A 346 2.85 22.13 -1.72
C PHE A 346 2.52 23.58 -1.34
N GLY A 347 1.94 23.76 -0.15
CA GLY A 347 1.59 25.07 0.39
C GLY A 347 2.79 25.82 0.98
N ASN A 348 2.56 27.12 1.26
CA ASN A 348 3.59 28.00 1.83
C ASN A 348 3.40 28.25 3.33
N VAL A 349 2.35 27.71 3.95
CA VAL A 349 2.06 27.89 5.38
C VAL A 349 3.11 27.19 6.23
N ARG A 350 3.51 25.97 5.82
CA ARG A 350 4.64 25.21 6.36
C ARG A 350 5.37 24.50 5.22
N SER A 351 6.68 24.37 5.33
CA SER A 351 7.49 23.77 4.25
C SER A 351 7.34 22.25 4.18
N PHE A 352 7.52 21.68 2.99
CA PHE A 352 7.56 20.23 2.80
C PHE A 352 8.67 19.56 3.62
N LYS A 353 9.83 20.23 3.78
CA LYS A 353 10.91 19.75 4.66
C LYS A 353 10.46 19.59 6.12
N GLN A 354 9.65 20.54 6.64
CA GLN A 354 9.07 20.39 7.97
C GLN A 354 8.09 19.22 8.03
N TYR A 355 7.32 18.96 6.97
CA TYR A 355 6.44 17.80 6.92
C TYR A 355 7.18 16.47 6.93
N LEU A 356 8.30 16.35 6.19
CA LEU A 356 9.16 15.15 6.25
C LEU A 356 9.68 14.89 7.66
N ALA A 357 10.12 15.94 8.36
CA ALA A 357 10.51 15.83 9.77
C ALA A 357 9.33 15.47 10.69
N PHE A 358 8.14 16.00 10.43
CA PHE A 358 6.92 15.74 11.21
C PHE A 358 6.38 14.33 11.01
N SER A 359 6.45 13.79 9.79
CA SER A 359 5.96 12.45 9.42
C SER A 359 7.00 11.35 9.59
N GLY A 360 8.28 11.71 9.66
CA GLY A 360 9.39 10.75 9.72
C GLY A 360 9.72 10.10 8.37
N VAL A 361 9.05 10.50 7.29
CA VAL A 361 9.32 10.01 5.94
C VAL A 361 10.61 10.61 5.40
N THR A 362 11.42 9.78 4.74
CA THR A 362 12.63 10.22 4.03
C THR A 362 12.64 9.73 2.58
N PHE A 363 13.29 10.53 1.74
CA PHE A 363 13.58 10.23 0.34
C PHE A 363 15.08 10.18 0.07
N GLU A 364 15.91 10.30 1.12
CA GLU A 364 17.35 10.13 1.01
C GLU A 364 17.68 8.65 0.75
N GLU A 365 18.57 8.42 -0.23
CA GLU A 365 19.00 7.09 -0.60
C GLU A 365 19.62 6.34 0.59
N GLY A 366 19.21 5.09 0.80
CA GLY A 366 19.70 4.24 1.89
C GLY A 366 19.12 4.53 3.27
N LYS A 367 18.33 5.61 3.46
CA LYS A 367 17.64 5.88 4.72
C LYS A 367 16.23 5.29 4.72
N LYS A 368 15.82 4.76 5.87
CA LYS A 368 14.46 4.26 6.10
C LYS A 368 13.62 5.34 6.75
N ASP A 369 12.32 5.30 6.48
CA ASP A 369 11.35 6.11 7.21
C ASP A 369 11.43 5.76 8.70
N VAL A 370 11.22 6.77 9.55
CA VAL A 370 11.03 6.61 10.99
C VAL A 370 9.55 6.74 11.26
N GLU A 371 9.02 5.90 12.15
CA GLU A 371 7.62 6.01 12.56
C GLU A 371 7.31 7.37 13.21
N SER A 372 6.05 7.76 13.13
CA SER A 372 5.51 8.99 13.70
C SER A 372 4.65 8.78 14.94
N CYS A 373 4.86 7.65 15.62
CA CYS A 373 3.99 7.12 16.67
C CYS A 373 4.18 7.79 18.04
N GLU A 374 5.29 8.48 18.28
CA GLU A 374 5.51 9.24 19.52
C GLU A 374 4.56 10.45 19.62
N GLN A 375 4.36 10.97 20.84
CA GLN A 375 3.48 12.12 21.07
C GLN A 375 3.81 13.28 20.11
N ARG A 376 2.85 13.61 19.25
CA ARG A 376 2.97 14.71 18.31
C ARG A 376 2.57 16.03 18.94
N HIS A 377 3.25 17.08 18.50
CA HIS A 377 3.01 18.45 18.93
C HIS A 377 2.76 19.30 17.70
N TRP A 378 1.78 20.20 17.81
CA TRP A 378 1.42 21.14 16.77
C TRP A 378 2.63 21.97 16.38
N VAL A 379 2.85 22.08 15.07
CA VAL A 379 3.94 22.87 14.48
C VAL A 379 3.36 24.20 14.03
N PRO A 380 3.77 25.33 14.65
CA PRO A 380 3.28 26.65 14.27
C PRO A 380 3.50 26.98 12.80
N TYR A 381 2.61 27.81 12.25
CA TYR A 381 2.73 28.26 10.87
C TYR A 381 3.95 29.16 10.69
N THR A 382 4.78 28.83 9.68
CA THR A 382 5.87 29.68 9.23
C THR A 382 5.31 30.94 8.57
N ASN A 383 4.25 30.79 7.78
CA ASN A 383 3.49 31.89 7.20
C ASN A 383 1.99 31.69 7.49
N ALA A 384 1.43 32.50 8.39
CA ALA A 384 0.03 32.38 8.79
C ALA A 384 -0.94 33.16 7.89
N THR A 385 -0.47 33.97 6.94
CA THR A 385 -1.29 34.94 6.18
C THR A 385 -2.54 34.31 5.56
N GLU A 386 -2.36 33.21 4.82
CA GLU A 386 -3.45 32.47 4.18
C GLU A 386 -4.44 31.88 5.21
N ILE A 387 -3.93 31.41 6.35
CA ILE A 387 -4.78 30.87 7.42
C ILE A 387 -5.58 31.98 8.10
N GLU A 388 -4.97 33.13 8.34
CA GLU A 388 -5.64 34.29 8.94
C GLU A 388 -6.80 34.81 8.07
N GLU A 389 -6.64 34.79 6.74
CA GLU A 389 -7.70 35.13 5.79
C GLU A 389 -8.85 34.12 5.83
N ILE A 390 -8.53 32.82 5.82
CA ILE A 390 -9.52 31.74 5.77
C ILE A 390 -10.28 31.59 7.08
N VAL A 391 -9.58 31.64 8.20
CA VAL A 391 -10.19 31.61 9.54
C VAL A 391 -10.98 32.90 9.76
N GLY A 392 -10.46 34.05 9.33
CA GLY A 392 -11.12 35.34 9.46
C GLY A 392 -11.48 35.70 10.91
N GLY A 393 -12.45 36.61 11.08
CA GLY A 393 -12.93 37.02 12.41
C GLY A 393 -11.86 37.62 13.32
N GLY A 394 -10.83 38.25 12.74
CA GLY A 394 -9.75 38.91 13.45
C GLY A 394 -8.72 37.99 14.09
N TRP A 395 -8.76 36.67 13.84
CA TRP A 395 -7.74 35.75 14.36
C TRP A 395 -6.38 36.05 13.71
N LYS A 396 -5.34 36.16 14.55
CA LYS A 396 -3.94 36.35 14.15
C LYS A 396 -3.07 35.36 14.92
N LEU A 397 -2.12 34.72 14.24
CA LEU A 397 -1.21 33.78 14.91
C LEU A 397 -0.26 34.55 15.85
N TYR A 398 0.29 35.64 15.35
CA TYR A 398 1.12 36.57 16.11
C TYR A 398 0.26 37.79 16.46
N GLY A 399 -0.05 37.96 17.74
CA GLY A 399 -0.86 39.09 18.20
C GLY A 399 -0.28 40.45 17.78
N SER A 400 -1.09 41.50 17.81
CA SER A 400 -0.72 42.89 17.49
C SER A 400 0.31 43.53 18.44
N ALA A 401 0.85 42.77 19.41
CA ALA A 401 1.77 43.24 20.46
C ALA A 401 3.26 42.91 20.17
N SER A 402 3.71 43.03 18.91
CA SER A 402 5.14 42.98 18.55
C SER A 402 5.61 44.20 17.75
N LYS A 403 4.98 45.37 17.94
CA LYS A 403 5.55 46.66 17.55
C LYS A 403 6.23 47.31 18.76
N HIS A 404 7.49 46.95 19.00
CA HIS A 404 8.55 47.64 19.76
C HIS A 404 9.79 46.73 19.65
N ASP A 405 10.98 47.11 19.21
CA ASP A 405 11.56 48.36 18.75
C ASP A 405 12.62 48.01 17.69
N GLY A 406 12.93 48.96 16.82
CA GLY A 406 13.95 48.80 15.79
C GLY A 406 15.34 48.59 16.37
N ALA A 407 16.02 47.54 15.91
CA ALA A 407 17.46 47.51 15.82
C ALA A 407 17.84 46.84 14.50
N SER A 408 18.44 47.66 13.64
CA SER A 408 19.06 47.29 12.37
C SER A 408 20.09 46.17 12.57
N SER A 409 19.91 45.05 11.86
CA SER A 409 21.04 44.24 11.43
C SER A 409 20.74 43.62 10.07
N THR A 410 21.44 44.12 9.07
CA THR A 410 21.58 43.63 7.71
C THR A 410 21.67 42.10 7.61
N GLN A 411 20.68 41.47 6.96
CA GLN A 411 20.85 40.15 6.38
C GLN A 411 20.44 40.21 4.91
N GLN A 412 21.50 40.22 4.10
CA GLN A 412 21.51 40.33 2.67
C GLN A 412 20.81 39.11 2.04
N THR A 413 19.98 39.41 1.07
CA THR A 413 19.05 38.53 0.36
C THR A 413 19.74 37.47 -0.51
N ASP A 414 19.64 36.19 -0.14
CA ASP A 414 19.80 35.05 -1.06
C ASP A 414 18.47 34.75 -1.77
N ASN A 415 17.92 35.77 -2.43
CA ASN A 415 16.73 35.66 -3.27
C ASN A 415 16.96 36.19 -4.70
N GLU A 416 18.22 36.23 -5.13
CA GLU A 416 18.61 36.68 -6.48
C GLU A 416 19.29 35.58 -7.32
N LEU A 417 19.14 34.30 -6.96
CA LEU A 417 19.69 33.17 -7.73
C LEU A 417 18.65 32.27 -8.42
N VAL A 418 17.34 32.51 -8.20
CA VAL A 418 16.26 31.71 -8.83
C VAL A 418 15.56 32.47 -9.97
N GLY A 419 15.88 33.75 -10.18
CA GLY A 419 15.34 34.60 -11.25
C GLY A 419 16.17 34.64 -12.56
N ARG A 420 17.34 34.00 -12.63
CA ARG A 420 18.27 34.10 -13.79
C ARG A 420 18.53 32.78 -14.55
N LEU A 421 17.67 31.77 -14.38
CA LEU A 421 17.76 30.48 -15.10
C LEU A 421 16.55 30.20 -16.00
N ARG A 422 15.92 31.25 -16.56
CA ARG A 422 14.82 31.10 -17.55
C ARG A 422 15.01 31.83 -18.87
N GLN A 423 16.21 32.29 -19.19
CA GLN A 423 16.46 32.90 -20.49
C GLN A 423 17.93 32.73 -20.89
N ARG A 424 18.25 31.60 -21.54
CA ARG A 424 19.39 31.40 -22.49
C ARG A 424 19.52 29.92 -22.83
N VAL A 425 18.71 29.44 -23.78
CA VAL A 425 19.15 28.44 -24.75
C VAL A 425 18.48 28.79 -26.08
N SER A 426 19.12 29.67 -26.84
CA SER A 426 18.99 29.77 -28.28
C SER A 426 20.28 30.38 -28.80
N GLU A 427 20.90 29.69 -29.76
CA GLU A 427 22.00 30.12 -30.63
C GLU A 427 23.36 30.40 -29.99
N SER A 428 24.33 29.52 -30.24
CA SER A 428 25.25 29.71 -31.39
C SER A 428 26.36 28.64 -31.39
N LEU A 429 26.53 27.98 -32.53
CA LEU A 429 27.66 27.14 -32.91
C LEU A 429 28.89 27.99 -33.24
N SER A 430 30.09 27.52 -32.86
CA SER A 430 31.23 27.17 -33.74
C SER A 430 32.58 27.26 -33.01
N VAL A 431 33.44 26.25 -33.25
CA VAL A 431 34.83 26.34 -33.80
C VAL A 431 35.61 25.04 -33.49
N ASP A 432 35.86 24.29 -34.57
CA ASP A 432 37.03 23.51 -35.06
C ASP A 432 38.05 22.79 -34.15
N MET A 433 38.33 21.51 -34.47
CA MET A 433 39.69 20.94 -34.73
C MET A 433 39.63 19.46 -35.23
N PRO A 434 40.71 18.87 -35.83
CA PRO A 434 40.60 17.95 -36.96
C PRO A 434 41.39 16.59 -36.83
N TRP A 435 41.31 15.75 -37.88
CA TRP A 435 42.07 14.51 -38.22
C TRP A 435 42.03 13.30 -37.25
N ALA A 436 40.92 12.54 -37.30
CA ALA A 436 40.89 11.12 -36.95
C ALA A 436 39.91 10.37 -37.86
N SER A 437 40.20 10.38 -39.17
CA SER A 437 39.34 9.82 -40.21
C SER A 437 39.90 8.49 -40.71
N LEU A 438 39.34 7.37 -40.21
CA LEU A 438 39.19 6.12 -40.97
C LEU A 438 38.34 5.05 -40.26
N VAL A 439 38.03 5.20 -38.97
CA VAL A 439 37.17 4.24 -38.23
C VAL A 439 35.67 4.61 -38.27
N LEU A 440 35.33 5.86 -38.59
CA LEU A 440 33.96 6.38 -38.59
C LEU A 440 33.11 5.98 -39.81
N VAL A 441 33.72 5.59 -40.93
CA VAL A 441 32.97 5.22 -42.16
C VAL A 441 32.32 3.84 -42.03
N VAL A 442 32.93 2.91 -41.27
CA VAL A 442 32.36 1.56 -41.04
C VAL A 442 31.23 1.60 -40.02
N VAL A 443 31.33 2.45 -39.00
CA VAL A 443 30.29 2.61 -37.96
C VAL A 443 29.04 3.31 -38.51
N ALA A 444 29.20 4.30 -39.40
CA ALA A 444 28.08 4.98 -40.04
C ALA A 444 27.30 4.05 -40.99
N ALA A 445 27.97 3.13 -41.71
CA ALA A 445 27.31 2.17 -42.58
C ALA A 445 26.47 1.13 -41.80
N VAL A 446 26.96 0.71 -40.62
CA VAL A 446 26.22 -0.22 -39.73
C VAL A 446 25.01 0.47 -39.09
N LEU A 447 25.13 1.74 -38.68
CA LEU A 447 24.01 2.53 -38.16
C LEU A 447 22.95 2.81 -39.24
N PHE A 448 23.35 3.01 -40.50
CA PHE A 448 22.41 3.26 -41.59
C PHE A 448 21.50 2.04 -41.89
N VAL A 449 22.03 0.82 -41.81
CA VAL A 449 21.24 -0.42 -42.01
C VAL A 449 20.29 -0.71 -40.82
N VAL A 450 20.69 -0.32 -39.60
CA VAL A 450 19.90 -0.53 -38.38
C VAL A 450 18.76 0.49 -38.26
N LEU A 451 18.97 1.75 -38.66
CA LEU A 451 18.04 2.86 -38.42
C LEU A 451 17.23 3.30 -39.66
N SER A 452 17.67 3.00 -40.89
CA SER A 452 16.94 3.40 -42.11
C SER A 452 15.70 2.54 -42.40
N ASN A 453 14.61 3.11 -42.90
CA ASN A 453 13.35 2.39 -43.19
C ASN A 453 13.17 2.06 -44.70
N ASP A 454 14.24 2.09 -45.47
CA ASP A 454 14.20 1.88 -46.92
C ASP A 454 13.97 0.40 -47.33
N ARG A 455 13.72 0.16 -48.62
CA ARG A 455 13.35 -1.17 -49.13
C ARG A 455 14.54 -2.16 -49.09
N VAL A 456 15.77 -1.66 -49.15
CA VAL A 456 17.01 -2.47 -49.17
C VAL A 456 17.39 -2.93 -47.74
N SER A 457 17.35 -2.03 -46.75
CA SER A 457 17.63 -2.36 -45.33
C SER A 457 16.59 -3.31 -44.74
N ARG A 458 15.33 -3.24 -45.19
CA ARG A 458 14.28 -4.22 -44.87
C ARG A 458 14.57 -5.61 -45.47
N GLY A 459 15.23 -5.68 -46.63
CA GLY A 459 15.65 -6.93 -47.26
C GLY A 459 16.76 -7.65 -46.49
N ILE A 460 17.73 -6.89 -45.96
CA ILE A 460 18.86 -7.44 -45.18
C ILE A 460 18.41 -7.91 -43.79
N ARG A 461 17.56 -7.15 -43.07
CA ARG A 461 16.98 -7.58 -41.79
C ARG A 461 16.14 -8.85 -41.87
N ARG A 462 15.55 -9.14 -43.04
CA ARG A 462 14.78 -10.38 -43.28
C ARG A 462 15.65 -11.62 -43.47
N ARG A 463 16.95 -11.49 -43.77
CA ARG A 463 17.89 -12.61 -43.93
C ARG A 463 18.58 -13.05 -42.64
N CYS A 464 18.52 -12.24 -41.57
CA CYS A 464 19.11 -12.56 -40.26
C CYS A 464 18.05 -12.76 -39.18
N ARG A 465 17.15 -13.72 -39.37
CA ARG A 465 16.19 -14.16 -38.34
C ARG A 465 16.37 -15.66 -38.11
N PRO A 466 16.73 -16.13 -36.91
CA PRO A 466 16.59 -17.54 -36.60
C PRO A 466 15.10 -17.89 -36.62
N LYS A 467 14.75 -19.00 -37.27
CA LYS A 467 13.39 -19.54 -37.31
C LYS A 467 12.97 -19.93 -35.89
N SER A 468 12.12 -19.14 -35.24
CA SER A 468 11.28 -19.65 -34.15
C SER A 468 10.03 -20.26 -34.79
N GLN A 469 9.90 -21.58 -34.69
CA GLN A 469 8.65 -22.27 -35.00
C GLN A 469 7.57 -21.79 -34.03
N HIS A 470 6.40 -21.44 -34.57
CA HIS A 470 5.16 -21.45 -33.82
C HIS A 470 4.87 -22.90 -33.40
N SER A 471 4.73 -23.12 -32.09
CA SER A 471 3.98 -24.24 -31.54
C SER A 471 3.12 -23.74 -30.38
N SER A 472 2.01 -24.41 -30.19
CA SER A 472 0.81 -24.04 -29.45
C SER A 472 0.97 -23.79 -27.94
N LYS A 473 0.10 -22.89 -27.44
CA LYS A 473 -0.51 -22.79 -26.11
C LYS A 473 -0.15 -23.88 -25.06
N ASP A 474 0.32 -23.38 -23.91
CA ASP A 474 0.31 -23.97 -22.56
C ASP A 474 1.21 -25.20 -22.30
N GLY A 475 2.43 -24.96 -21.79
CA GLY A 475 3.42 -25.98 -21.40
C GLY A 475 3.15 -26.62 -20.03
N SER A 476 1.88 -26.71 -19.64
CA SER A 476 1.44 -27.24 -18.36
C SER A 476 0.87 -28.66 -18.52
N ILE A 477 1.29 -29.58 -17.65
CA ILE A 477 0.84 -30.98 -17.63
C ILE A 477 0.19 -31.32 -16.29
N ASP A 478 -0.63 -32.38 -16.29
CA ASP A 478 -1.26 -32.90 -15.06
C ASP A 478 -0.23 -33.08 -13.94
N LEU A 479 -0.56 -32.64 -12.71
CA LEU A 479 0.36 -32.69 -11.58
C LEU A 479 0.93 -34.09 -11.31
N ASN A 480 0.19 -35.16 -11.63
CA ASN A 480 0.59 -36.55 -11.42
C ASN A 480 1.50 -37.08 -12.54
N LYS A 481 1.72 -36.29 -13.60
CA LYS A 481 2.61 -36.61 -14.72
C LYS A 481 3.93 -35.86 -14.67
N VAL A 482 4.08 -34.91 -13.75
CA VAL A 482 5.36 -34.20 -13.56
C VAL A 482 6.30 -35.13 -12.79
N SER A 483 7.29 -35.69 -13.48
CA SER A 483 8.33 -36.50 -12.84
C SER A 483 9.31 -35.61 -12.05
N PRO A 484 9.63 -35.94 -10.79
CA PRO A 484 10.68 -35.24 -10.05
C PRO A 484 12.04 -35.48 -10.72
N ILE A 485 12.93 -34.49 -10.58
CA ILE A 485 14.31 -34.55 -11.04
C ILE A 485 15.13 -35.21 -9.93
N ALA A 486 15.81 -36.31 -10.28
CA ALA A 486 16.63 -37.08 -9.34
C ALA A 486 17.68 -36.18 -8.66
N GLN A 487 17.86 -36.36 -7.34
CA GLN A 487 18.88 -35.64 -6.58
C GLN A 487 20.27 -36.04 -7.07
N PRO A 488 21.06 -35.13 -7.68
CA PRO A 488 22.40 -35.46 -8.15
C PRO A 488 23.39 -35.60 -6.99
N SER A 489 24.53 -36.24 -7.26
CA SER A 489 25.66 -36.20 -6.32
C SER A 489 26.24 -34.77 -6.24
N PRO A 490 26.57 -34.25 -5.04
CA PRO A 490 27.06 -32.88 -4.90
C PRO A 490 28.52 -32.75 -5.36
N SER A 491 28.81 -31.79 -6.23
CA SER A 491 30.17 -31.51 -6.72
C SER A 491 30.79 -30.25 -6.09
N THR A 492 29.98 -29.28 -5.66
CA THR A 492 30.46 -28.02 -5.06
C THR A 492 30.29 -27.98 -3.54
N ALA A 493 31.04 -27.09 -2.85
CA ALA A 493 30.87 -26.88 -1.40
C ALA A 493 29.42 -26.46 -1.04
N ALA A 494 28.82 -25.60 -1.87
CA ALA A 494 27.42 -25.19 -1.73
C ALA A 494 26.44 -26.36 -1.83
N GLN A 495 26.63 -27.27 -2.79
CA GLN A 495 25.77 -28.45 -2.96
C GLN A 495 25.95 -29.46 -1.82
N LYS A 496 27.20 -29.67 -1.35
CA LYS A 496 27.50 -30.52 -0.19
C LYS A 496 26.84 -29.97 1.07
N ALA A 497 26.95 -28.66 1.31
CA ALA A 497 26.29 -27.99 2.41
C ALA A 497 24.76 -28.10 2.29
N ALA A 498 24.20 -27.89 1.10
CA ALA A 498 22.75 -27.99 0.88
C ALA A 498 22.20 -29.39 1.13
N ILE A 499 22.97 -30.45 0.87
CA ILE A 499 22.60 -31.82 1.25
C ILE A 499 22.75 -32.04 2.76
N LYS A 500 23.85 -31.57 3.37
CA LYS A 500 24.10 -31.68 4.81
C LYS A 500 23.02 -31.02 5.66
N PHE A 501 22.56 -29.83 5.25
CA PHE A 501 21.59 -29.02 5.99
C PHE A 501 20.15 -29.12 5.48
N LYS A 502 19.86 -30.16 4.67
CA LYS A 502 18.54 -30.35 4.08
C LYS A 502 17.48 -30.46 5.19
N PRO A 503 16.39 -29.70 5.15
CA PRO A 503 15.34 -29.82 6.15
C PRO A 503 14.54 -31.10 5.99
N ARG A 504 13.98 -31.59 7.11
CA ARG A 504 12.86 -32.53 7.11
C ARG A 504 11.56 -31.75 7.13
N LEU A 505 10.61 -32.15 6.29
CA LEU A 505 9.28 -31.54 6.24
C LEU A 505 8.24 -32.54 6.70
N SER A 506 7.53 -32.19 7.78
CA SER A 506 6.28 -32.83 8.19
C SER A 506 5.11 -32.03 7.62
N ILE A 507 4.09 -32.71 7.12
CA ILE A 507 2.87 -32.07 6.61
C ILE A 507 1.76 -32.46 7.56
N THR A 508 1.28 -31.50 8.34
CA THR A 508 0.26 -31.75 9.37
C THR A 508 -1.11 -31.89 8.73
N ASP A 509 -1.46 -30.95 7.85
CA ASP A 509 -2.72 -30.92 7.10
C ASP A 509 -2.53 -30.28 5.72
N GLY A 510 -3.43 -30.60 4.78
CA GLY A 510 -3.42 -30.07 3.41
C GLY A 510 -2.74 -30.98 2.38
N CYS A 511 -2.29 -30.39 1.26
CA CYS A 511 -1.64 -31.14 0.19
C CYS A 511 -0.26 -31.66 0.61
N VAL A 512 0.13 -32.82 0.09
CA VAL A 512 1.54 -33.19 0.03
C VAL A 512 2.27 -32.33 -1.00
N THR A 513 3.60 -32.30 -0.90
CA THR A 513 4.49 -31.61 -1.84
C THR A 513 4.60 -32.36 -3.17
N PHE A 514 4.63 -31.62 -4.29
CA PHE A 514 4.74 -32.16 -5.66
C PHE A 514 5.87 -31.45 -6.43
N PRO A 515 6.50 -32.13 -7.41
CA PRO A 515 7.36 -31.45 -8.37
C PRO A 515 6.58 -30.40 -9.17
N ALA A 516 7.13 -29.18 -9.26
CA ALA A 516 6.56 -28.07 -10.02
C ALA A 516 6.91 -28.13 -11.50
N VAL A 517 8.03 -28.78 -11.84
CA VAL A 517 8.58 -28.86 -13.20
C VAL A 517 9.37 -30.17 -13.36
N ASN A 518 9.34 -30.77 -14.54
CA ASN A 518 10.19 -31.92 -14.89
C ASN A 518 11.45 -31.49 -15.66
N ALA A 519 12.34 -32.44 -15.99
CA ALA A 519 13.59 -32.15 -16.70
C ALA A 519 13.41 -31.53 -18.10
N ALA A 520 12.26 -31.78 -18.75
CA ALA A 520 11.91 -31.24 -20.07
C ALA A 520 11.38 -29.79 -20.01
N GLY A 521 11.13 -29.24 -18.82
CA GLY A 521 10.56 -27.91 -18.65
C GLY A 521 9.02 -27.88 -18.67
N GLU A 522 8.36 -29.04 -18.65
CA GLU A 522 6.90 -29.10 -18.51
C GLU A 522 6.53 -28.83 -17.04
N THR A 523 5.58 -27.94 -16.83
CA THR A 523 5.21 -27.45 -15.49
C THR A 523 3.91 -28.05 -14.99
N SER A 524 3.77 -28.20 -13.68
CA SER A 524 2.54 -28.69 -13.07
C SER A 524 1.36 -27.76 -13.37
N SER A 525 0.20 -28.32 -13.67
CA SER A 525 -1.05 -27.57 -13.81
C SER A 525 -1.71 -27.22 -12.49
N GLY A 526 -1.23 -27.77 -11.37
CA GLY A 526 -1.82 -27.56 -10.05
C GLY A 526 -3.28 -28.06 -9.96
N LEU A 527 -3.97 -27.69 -8.90
CA LEU A 527 -5.38 -28.03 -8.67
C LEU A 527 -6.27 -26.79 -8.70
N LYS A 528 -7.52 -26.99 -9.18
CA LYS A 528 -8.53 -25.92 -9.25
C LYS A 528 -8.91 -25.42 -7.85
N GLN A 529 -9.28 -24.15 -7.77
CA GLN A 529 -9.92 -23.54 -6.60
C GLN A 529 -11.26 -24.23 -6.29
N GLY A 530 -11.68 -24.23 -5.01
CA GLY A 530 -13.00 -24.72 -4.58
C GLY A 530 -13.08 -26.19 -4.16
N VAL A 531 -12.06 -27.01 -4.43
CA VAL A 531 -11.94 -28.35 -3.83
C VAL A 531 -11.20 -28.18 -2.51
N GLY A 532 -11.93 -28.03 -1.39
CA GLY A 532 -11.35 -27.82 -0.05
C GLY A 532 -10.49 -28.99 0.44
N GLY A 533 -9.69 -28.73 1.49
CA GLY A 533 -8.83 -29.74 2.13
C GLY A 533 -7.76 -30.36 1.21
N SER A 534 -7.35 -31.59 1.50
CA SER A 534 -6.28 -32.32 0.78
C SER A 534 -6.75 -33.08 -0.47
N SER A 535 -8.03 -32.95 -0.85
CA SER A 535 -8.60 -33.70 -1.98
C SER A 535 -7.88 -33.40 -3.29
N GLY A 536 -7.48 -34.47 -3.98
CA GLY A 536 -6.70 -34.45 -5.22
C GLY A 536 -5.18 -34.31 -5.03
N CYS A 537 -4.67 -34.15 -3.81
CA CYS A 537 -3.26 -33.93 -3.52
C CYS A 537 -2.75 -34.60 -2.23
N THR A 538 -3.36 -35.72 -1.80
CA THR A 538 -2.91 -36.49 -0.63
C THR A 538 -1.69 -37.38 -0.92
N ASN A 539 -1.41 -37.66 -2.20
CA ASN A 539 -0.30 -38.51 -2.60
C ASN A 539 0.31 -38.02 -3.92
N ALA A 540 1.64 -37.94 -3.98
CA ALA A 540 2.39 -37.62 -5.20
C ALA A 540 2.92 -38.92 -5.82
N PRO A 541 2.26 -39.49 -6.84
CA PRO A 541 2.52 -40.87 -7.30
C PRO A 541 3.91 -41.07 -7.91
N LEU A 542 4.54 -40.01 -8.41
CA LEU A 542 5.89 -40.04 -8.97
C LEU A 542 6.96 -39.61 -7.95
N GLY A 543 6.57 -39.30 -6.72
CA GLY A 543 7.44 -38.75 -5.68
C GLY A 543 7.38 -37.24 -5.55
N SER A 544 7.96 -36.73 -4.45
CA SER A 544 8.03 -35.31 -4.12
C SER A 544 9.39 -34.69 -4.51
N GLN A 545 9.47 -33.36 -4.49
CA GLN A 545 10.69 -32.59 -4.75
C GLN A 545 10.84 -31.43 -3.75
N VAL A 546 12.09 -31.14 -3.38
CA VAL A 546 12.50 -29.85 -2.81
C VAL A 546 13.50 -29.16 -3.73
N TYR A 547 13.33 -27.86 -3.93
CA TYR A 547 14.20 -27.03 -4.76
C TYR A 547 15.14 -26.22 -3.87
N GLY A 548 16.43 -26.18 -4.21
CA GLY A 548 17.44 -25.46 -3.45
C GLY A 548 18.09 -24.33 -4.25
N ARG A 549 18.41 -23.20 -3.63
CA ARG A 549 19.31 -22.19 -4.21
C ARG A 549 20.14 -21.56 -3.11
N ALA A 550 21.44 -21.39 -3.35
CA ALA A 550 22.38 -20.93 -2.34
C ALA A 550 23.24 -19.77 -2.85
N ALA A 551 23.56 -18.85 -1.95
CA ALA A 551 24.46 -17.72 -2.23
C ALA A 551 25.01 -17.13 -0.93
N TRP A 552 26.14 -16.42 -1.04
CA TRP A 552 26.58 -15.50 -0.01
C TRP A 552 25.65 -14.30 0.04
N TYR A 553 25.23 -13.92 1.25
CA TYR A 553 24.35 -12.78 1.45
C TYR A 553 24.68 -12.09 2.77
N LYS A 554 25.05 -10.80 2.70
CA LYS A 554 25.43 -9.95 3.85
C LYS A 554 26.42 -10.62 4.83
N GLY A 555 27.41 -11.35 4.30
CA GLY A 555 28.47 -11.97 5.10
C GLY A 555 28.11 -13.31 5.75
N LYS A 556 26.95 -13.89 5.45
CA LYS A 556 26.58 -15.28 5.80
C LYS A 556 26.25 -16.06 4.54
N PHE A 557 26.33 -17.39 4.61
CA PHE A 557 25.96 -18.23 3.48
C PHE A 557 24.52 -18.72 3.64
N ALA A 558 23.67 -18.40 2.66
CA ALA A 558 22.25 -18.72 2.67
C ALA A 558 21.97 -19.94 1.80
N ILE A 559 21.14 -20.86 2.30
CA ILE A 559 20.60 -21.97 1.52
C ILE A 559 19.08 -21.92 1.62
N LEU A 560 18.42 -21.50 0.53
CA LEU A 560 16.97 -21.46 0.43
C LEU A 560 16.47 -22.81 -0.09
N TYR A 561 15.56 -23.43 0.66
CA TYR A 561 14.80 -24.63 0.29
C TYR A 561 13.35 -24.24 0.02
N ALA A 562 12.77 -24.74 -1.07
CA ALA A 562 11.40 -24.44 -1.48
C ALA A 562 10.62 -25.69 -1.88
N TRP A 563 9.37 -25.75 -1.46
CA TRP A 563 8.43 -26.83 -1.76
C TRP A 563 7.21 -26.27 -2.49
N ASN A 564 6.75 -27.00 -3.51
CA ASN A 564 5.56 -26.67 -4.27
C ASN A 564 4.39 -27.55 -3.82
N PHE A 565 3.23 -26.92 -3.68
CA PHE A 565 1.96 -27.58 -3.41
C PHE A 565 0.99 -27.29 -4.57
N PRO A 566 0.17 -28.25 -5.00
CA PRO A 566 -0.71 -28.06 -6.15
C PRO A 566 -1.78 -26.96 -5.98
N LYS A 567 -2.16 -26.63 -4.75
CA LYS A 567 -3.11 -25.57 -4.40
C LYS A 567 -2.79 -24.99 -3.03
N GLY A 568 -3.12 -23.72 -2.85
CA GLY A 568 -3.06 -23.00 -1.58
C GLY A 568 -4.43 -22.86 -0.97
N SER A 569 -4.47 -22.81 0.36
CA SER A 569 -5.72 -22.71 1.12
C SER A 569 -5.79 -21.41 1.93
N TRP A 570 -6.99 -21.00 2.32
CA TRP A 570 -7.21 -19.98 3.35
C TRP A 570 -8.33 -20.47 4.22
N ASN A 571 -8.11 -20.61 5.53
CA ASN A 571 -9.12 -21.12 6.45
C ASN A 571 -9.73 -22.47 5.96
N GLU A 572 -8.87 -23.40 5.54
CA GLU A 572 -9.17 -24.73 4.97
C GLU A 572 -9.77 -24.78 3.56
N ASP A 573 -10.27 -23.65 3.04
CA ASP A 573 -10.81 -23.54 1.70
C ASP A 573 -9.68 -23.37 0.66
N ALA A 574 -9.74 -24.13 -0.43
CA ALA A 574 -8.80 -23.99 -1.54
C ALA A 574 -9.05 -22.68 -2.30
N THR A 575 -8.26 -21.64 -1.99
CA THR A 575 -8.43 -20.28 -2.51
C THR A 575 -7.51 -19.95 -3.69
N ARG A 576 -6.46 -20.74 -3.95
CA ARG A 576 -5.58 -20.52 -5.09
C ARG A 576 -5.04 -21.81 -5.70
N ARG A 577 -4.81 -21.75 -7.00
CA ARG A 577 -4.02 -22.75 -7.72
C ARG A 577 -2.54 -22.47 -7.44
N HIS A 578 -1.79 -23.53 -7.16
CA HIS A 578 -0.40 -23.49 -6.69
C HIS A 578 -0.21 -22.85 -5.31
N ASP A 579 0.77 -23.38 -4.58
CA ASP A 579 1.34 -22.76 -3.38
C ASP A 579 2.84 -23.07 -3.30
N TRP A 580 3.58 -22.18 -2.64
CA TRP A 580 5.00 -22.33 -2.43
C TRP A 580 5.37 -21.98 -0.98
N ALA A 581 5.96 -22.94 -0.28
CA ALA A 581 6.56 -22.71 1.03
C ALA A 581 8.08 -22.73 0.91
N SER A 582 8.79 -21.99 1.76
CA SER A 582 10.26 -21.98 1.73
C SER A 582 10.90 -21.69 3.09
N ALA A 583 12.09 -22.22 3.28
CA ALA A 583 12.93 -21.96 4.44
C ALA A 583 14.34 -21.56 3.99
N VAL A 584 14.97 -20.65 4.73
CA VAL A 584 16.37 -20.28 4.53
C VAL A 584 17.17 -20.75 5.73
N VAL A 585 18.16 -21.60 5.47
CA VAL A 585 19.16 -22.01 6.44
C VAL A 585 20.38 -21.14 6.25
N TRP A 586 20.74 -20.39 7.29
CA TRP A 586 21.91 -19.53 7.32
C TRP A 586 23.05 -20.27 7.98
N ILE A 587 24.16 -20.46 7.26
CA ILE A 587 25.38 -21.06 7.80
C ILE A 587 26.53 -20.06 7.78
N ASP A 588 27.55 -20.36 8.59
CA ASP A 588 28.78 -19.58 8.65
C ASP A 588 29.53 -19.57 7.32
N ASN A 589 30.03 -20.72 6.87
CA ASN A 589 30.77 -20.86 5.62
C ASN A 589 30.70 -22.32 5.11
N PRO A 590 30.20 -22.57 3.88
CA PRO A 590 30.03 -23.91 3.32
C PRO A 590 31.34 -24.66 3.05
N GLU A 591 32.48 -23.95 3.03
CA GLU A 591 33.80 -24.53 2.74
C GLU A 591 34.51 -25.07 3.98
N LEU A 592 33.98 -24.81 5.18
CA LEU A 592 34.53 -25.37 6.41
C LEU A 592 34.35 -26.89 6.45
N ALA A 593 35.28 -27.59 7.11
CA ALA A 593 35.15 -29.03 7.36
C ALA A 593 33.89 -29.36 8.17
N SER A 594 33.46 -28.44 9.05
CA SER A 594 32.24 -28.54 9.85
C SER A 594 31.52 -27.20 9.89
N PRO A 595 30.76 -26.84 8.84
CA PRO A 595 29.95 -25.62 8.85
C PRO A 595 28.86 -25.74 9.92
N SER A 596 28.42 -24.60 10.45
CA SER A 596 27.41 -24.51 11.51
C SER A 596 26.22 -23.66 11.08
N ILE A 597 25.01 -24.06 11.51
CA ILE A 597 23.81 -23.23 11.33
C ILE A 597 23.90 -22.05 12.30
N VAL A 598 23.86 -20.83 11.76
CA VAL A 598 23.86 -19.58 12.53
C VAL A 598 22.47 -18.94 12.57
N GLY A 599 21.54 -19.36 11.71
CA GLY A 599 20.17 -18.88 11.71
C GLY A 599 19.23 -19.73 10.87
N LEU A 600 17.94 -19.65 11.16
CA LEU A 600 16.88 -20.34 10.43
C LEU A 600 15.74 -19.36 10.18
N SER A 601 15.14 -19.41 9.00
CA SER A 601 14.00 -18.57 8.65
C SER A 601 12.99 -19.36 7.85
N VAL A 602 11.72 -19.30 8.24
CA VAL A 602 10.64 -20.13 7.68
C VAL A 602 9.51 -19.24 7.18
N SER A 603 8.98 -19.52 5.98
CA SER A 603 7.96 -18.67 5.35
C SER A 603 6.63 -18.75 6.10
N THR A 604 6.05 -17.61 6.46
CA THR A 604 4.68 -17.52 7.01
C THR A 604 3.63 -17.19 5.96
N THR A 605 4.06 -16.60 4.84
CA THR A 605 3.30 -16.38 3.61
C THR A 605 4.28 -16.39 2.43
N ASP A 606 3.81 -16.16 1.20
CA ASP A 606 4.68 -16.00 0.02
C ASP A 606 5.77 -14.96 0.22
N TRP A 607 5.58 -13.97 1.09
CA TRP A 607 6.47 -12.81 1.16
C TRP A 607 6.86 -12.42 2.57
N GLN A 608 6.63 -13.29 3.56
CA GLN A 608 6.98 -13.06 4.95
C GLN A 608 7.68 -14.28 5.52
N TYR A 609 8.61 -14.04 6.44
CA TYR A 609 9.36 -15.08 7.13
C TYR A 609 9.29 -14.85 8.64
N LYS A 610 9.14 -15.92 9.39
CA LYS A 610 9.51 -15.97 10.81
C LYS A 610 10.98 -16.33 10.89
N THR A 611 11.77 -15.44 11.46
CA THR A 611 13.23 -15.55 11.50
C THR A 611 13.72 -15.85 12.91
N GLN A 612 14.79 -16.63 13.03
CA GLN A 612 15.42 -16.98 14.31
C GLN A 612 16.94 -17.04 14.13
N ALA A 613 17.68 -16.14 14.79
CA ALA A 613 19.13 -16.21 14.88
C ALA A 613 19.56 -17.15 16.01
N SER A 614 20.65 -17.91 15.82
CA SER A 614 21.34 -18.67 16.86
C SER A 614 20.51 -19.71 17.64
N SER A 615 19.38 -20.17 17.10
CA SER A 615 18.51 -21.16 17.76
C SER A 615 18.90 -22.60 17.41
N SER A 616 19.07 -23.46 18.42
CA SER A 616 19.11 -24.92 18.28
C SER A 616 17.72 -25.56 18.29
N SER A 617 16.68 -24.78 18.59
CA SER A 617 15.29 -25.26 18.63
C SER A 617 14.82 -25.65 17.23
N GLY A 618 14.26 -26.87 17.11
CA GLY A 618 13.84 -27.42 15.82
C GLY A 618 14.99 -27.85 14.91
N ILE A 619 16.23 -28.00 15.39
CA ILE A 619 17.36 -28.54 14.62
C ILE A 619 17.82 -29.85 15.27
N THR A 620 17.90 -30.92 14.49
CA THR A 620 18.41 -32.24 14.92
C THR A 620 19.90 -32.31 14.66
N ASP A 621 20.67 -32.76 15.65
CA ASP A 621 22.12 -32.98 15.58
C ASP A 621 22.93 -31.77 15.08
N GLY A 622 22.38 -30.56 15.24
CA GLY A 622 22.98 -29.31 14.77
C GLY A 622 22.99 -29.11 13.25
N THR A 623 22.41 -30.03 12.47
CA THR A 623 22.45 -29.98 11.00
C THR A 623 21.09 -30.01 10.33
N THR A 624 20.07 -30.62 10.93
CA THR A 624 18.82 -30.93 10.21
C THR A 624 17.64 -30.16 10.80
N PRO A 625 17.21 -29.04 10.19
CA PRO A 625 15.97 -28.37 10.58
C PRO A 625 14.76 -29.31 10.42
N ARG A 626 13.90 -29.36 11.44
CA ARG A 626 12.61 -30.05 11.45
C ARG A 626 11.51 -29.03 11.27
N LEU A 627 10.86 -29.07 10.12
CA LEU A 627 9.84 -28.11 9.72
C LEU A 627 8.48 -28.80 9.61
N ALA A 628 7.42 -28.09 9.98
CA ALA A 628 6.04 -28.47 9.72
C ALA A 628 5.40 -27.47 8.76
N HIS A 629 4.69 -27.98 7.76
CA HIS A 629 3.73 -27.22 6.96
C HIS A 629 2.34 -27.36 7.59
N VAL A 630 1.78 -26.24 8.03
CA VAL A 630 0.58 -26.18 8.87
C VAL A 630 -0.47 -25.30 8.21
N LEU A 631 -1.72 -25.77 8.17
CA LEU A 631 -2.86 -24.93 7.78
C LEU A 631 -3.17 -23.92 8.87
N ASN A 632 -3.46 -22.67 8.49
CA ASN A 632 -3.88 -21.65 9.44
C ASN A 632 -5.41 -21.63 9.57
N VAL A 633 -5.90 -22.19 10.69
CA VAL A 633 -7.33 -22.27 11.05
C VAL A 633 -7.86 -20.99 11.72
N GLU A 634 -6.99 -20.03 12.03
CA GLU A 634 -7.33 -18.72 12.62
C GLU A 634 -7.24 -17.61 11.55
N ARG A 635 -7.78 -17.87 10.35
CA ARG A 635 -7.79 -16.97 9.17
C ARG A 635 -6.40 -16.57 8.68
N GLY A 636 -5.73 -17.46 7.94
CA GLY A 636 -4.52 -17.14 7.18
C GLY A 636 -4.15 -18.17 6.12
N TYR A 637 -3.02 -17.92 5.42
CA TYR A 637 -2.39 -18.89 4.53
C TYR A 637 -1.66 -20.00 5.31
N PRO A 638 -1.42 -21.18 4.70
CA PRO A 638 -0.54 -22.17 5.26
C PRO A 638 0.86 -21.59 5.47
N TYR A 639 1.52 -22.02 6.52
CA TYR A 639 2.83 -21.51 6.91
C TYR A 639 3.78 -22.63 7.29
N LEU A 640 5.07 -22.32 7.27
CA LEU A 640 6.11 -23.16 7.84
C LEU A 640 6.41 -22.73 9.27
N THR A 641 6.60 -23.71 10.14
CA THR A 641 7.10 -23.53 11.49
C THR A 641 8.10 -24.64 11.84
N THR A 642 8.91 -24.45 12.87
CA THR A 642 9.71 -25.52 13.46
C THR A 642 8.82 -26.50 14.22
N THR A 643 9.21 -27.77 14.27
CA THR A 643 8.44 -28.84 14.94
C THR A 643 9.35 -29.89 15.58
N ASP A 644 8.80 -30.62 16.56
CA ASP A 644 9.42 -31.83 17.11
C ASP A 644 8.94 -33.10 16.41
N THR A 645 7.93 -33.00 15.54
CA THR A 645 7.50 -34.12 14.70
C THR A 645 8.56 -34.44 13.64
N THR A 646 8.94 -35.71 13.57
CA THR A 646 9.85 -36.18 12.51
C THR A 646 9.14 -36.16 11.16
N GLY A 647 9.62 -35.29 10.26
CA GLY A 647 9.20 -35.26 8.86
C GLY A 647 10.09 -36.07 7.93
N ASP A 648 9.76 -36.02 6.64
CA ASP A 648 10.45 -36.72 5.56
C ASP A 648 11.46 -35.82 4.84
N PHE A 649 12.44 -36.45 4.21
CA PHE A 649 13.28 -35.81 3.21
C PHE A 649 12.67 -35.95 1.82
N GLN A 650 12.76 -34.89 1.02
CA GLN A 650 12.44 -34.92 -0.40
C GLN A 650 13.74 -34.94 -1.22
N GLY A 651 13.67 -35.40 -2.48
CA GLY A 651 14.78 -35.28 -3.40
C GLY A 651 15.15 -33.81 -3.61
N LEU A 652 16.38 -33.43 -3.33
CA LEU A 652 16.85 -32.06 -3.51
C LEU A 652 17.40 -31.87 -4.93
N ILE A 653 16.95 -30.82 -5.60
CA ILE A 653 17.60 -30.35 -6.83
C ILE A 653 18.00 -28.88 -6.65
N MET A 654 19.30 -28.60 -6.75
CA MET A 654 19.79 -27.23 -6.65
C MET A 654 19.56 -26.46 -7.96
N TRP A 655 19.38 -25.14 -7.87
CA TRP A 655 19.06 -24.27 -9.00
C TRP A 655 20.12 -24.35 -10.11
N ASP A 656 21.39 -24.44 -9.74
CA ASP A 656 22.53 -24.61 -10.65
C ASP A 656 22.58 -26.01 -11.30
N GLN A 657 21.97 -27.02 -10.67
CA GLN A 657 21.84 -28.39 -11.17
C GLN A 657 20.60 -28.62 -12.06
N LEU A 658 19.64 -27.69 -12.08
CA LEU A 658 18.46 -27.80 -12.95
C LEU A 658 18.85 -27.74 -14.43
N PRO A 659 18.29 -28.62 -15.29
CA PRO A 659 18.37 -28.46 -16.73
C PRO A 659 17.86 -27.08 -17.16
N THR A 660 18.45 -26.51 -18.22
CA THR A 660 18.09 -25.17 -18.72
C THR A 660 16.59 -25.03 -19.00
N ALA A 661 15.96 -26.07 -19.54
CA ALA A 661 14.52 -26.08 -19.80
C ALA A 661 13.69 -25.92 -18.51
N ALA A 662 14.00 -26.70 -17.47
CA ALA A 662 13.35 -26.62 -16.17
C ALA A 662 13.57 -25.26 -15.49
N ARG A 663 14.81 -24.74 -15.54
CA ARG A 663 15.16 -23.43 -14.97
C ARG A 663 14.44 -22.29 -15.68
N THR A 664 14.36 -22.35 -17.01
CA THR A 664 13.62 -21.37 -17.83
C THR A 664 12.14 -21.40 -17.45
N ALA A 665 11.54 -22.59 -17.41
CA ALA A 665 10.13 -22.75 -17.07
C ALA A 665 9.80 -22.21 -15.68
N LEU A 666 10.63 -22.47 -14.65
CA LEU A 666 10.43 -21.91 -13.31
C LEU A 666 10.54 -20.38 -13.24
N ASN A 667 11.24 -19.74 -14.19
CA ASN A 667 11.33 -18.28 -14.28
C ASN A 667 10.20 -17.67 -15.10
N THR A 668 9.66 -18.39 -16.09
CA THR A 668 8.74 -17.82 -17.08
C THR A 668 7.29 -18.26 -16.94
N THR A 669 7.03 -19.43 -16.34
CA THR A 669 5.67 -19.94 -16.16
C THR A 669 4.93 -19.13 -15.10
N ASP A 670 3.68 -18.79 -15.42
CA ASP A 670 2.77 -18.14 -14.48
C ASP A 670 2.13 -19.16 -13.54
N PHE A 671 2.63 -19.23 -12.30
CA PHE A 671 2.03 -20.02 -11.22
C PHE A 671 0.88 -19.26 -10.51
N GLY A 672 0.32 -18.24 -11.16
CA GLY A 672 -0.74 -17.38 -10.65
C GLY A 672 -0.24 -16.47 -9.52
N VAL A 673 -0.96 -16.53 -8.39
CA VAL A 673 -0.61 -15.73 -7.19
C VAL A 673 0.68 -16.24 -6.55
N ALA A 674 0.92 -17.56 -6.58
CA ALA A 674 2.08 -18.16 -5.94
C ALA A 674 3.38 -17.79 -6.68
N LYS A 675 4.45 -17.53 -5.93
CA LYS A 675 5.74 -17.07 -6.48
C LYS A 675 6.85 -18.06 -6.17
N VAL A 676 7.55 -18.52 -7.21
CA VAL A 676 8.64 -19.50 -7.12
C VAL A 676 9.81 -18.93 -6.32
N PRO A 677 10.11 -19.40 -5.10
CA PRO A 677 11.07 -18.74 -4.22
C PRO A 677 12.51 -18.76 -4.72
N VAL A 678 12.89 -19.80 -5.47
CA VAL A 678 14.25 -19.97 -6.03
C VAL A 678 14.46 -19.28 -7.38
N SER A 679 13.42 -18.66 -7.96
CA SER A 679 13.50 -17.98 -9.26
C SER A 679 14.45 -16.78 -9.24
N ASP A 680 14.97 -16.40 -10.41
CA ASP A 680 15.87 -15.23 -10.54
C ASP A 680 15.19 -13.94 -10.08
N ALA A 681 13.88 -13.80 -10.31
CA ALA A 681 13.11 -12.63 -9.89
C ALA A 681 12.84 -12.57 -8.38
N SER A 682 12.86 -13.71 -7.68
CA SER A 682 12.44 -13.78 -6.28
C SER A 682 13.59 -13.99 -5.30
N PHE A 683 14.67 -14.66 -5.71
CA PHE A 683 15.68 -15.19 -4.79
C PHE A 683 16.28 -14.14 -3.85
N ASP A 684 16.83 -13.04 -4.38
CA ASP A 684 17.47 -12.01 -3.56
C ASP A 684 16.48 -11.29 -2.65
N THR A 685 15.26 -11.05 -3.14
CA THR A 685 14.16 -10.48 -2.34
C THR A 685 13.80 -11.40 -1.18
N LYS A 686 13.74 -12.71 -1.42
CA LYS A 686 13.45 -13.72 -0.39
C LYS A 686 14.56 -13.78 0.65
N LEU A 687 15.82 -13.76 0.23
CA LEU A 687 16.96 -13.69 1.16
C LEU A 687 16.93 -12.43 2.02
N ASN A 688 16.59 -11.28 1.45
CA ASN A 688 16.47 -10.03 2.21
C ASN A 688 15.38 -10.12 3.29
N LYS A 689 14.22 -10.71 2.96
CA LYS A 689 13.11 -10.86 3.90
C LYS A 689 13.35 -11.94 4.95
N ALA A 690 14.15 -12.95 4.61
CA ALA A 690 14.51 -14.04 5.50
C ALA A 690 15.76 -13.73 6.35
N TRP A 691 16.34 -12.52 6.28
CA TRP A 691 17.56 -12.17 7.00
C TRP A 691 17.30 -12.04 8.52
N PRO A 692 17.94 -12.86 9.38
CA PRO A 692 17.62 -12.90 10.82
C PRO A 692 18.57 -12.05 11.69
N PHE A 693 19.57 -11.36 11.11
CA PHE A 693 20.67 -10.71 11.84
C PHE A 693 20.65 -9.18 11.81
#